data_AF-A0AAV9XDY5-F1
#
_entry.id   AF-A0AAV9XDY5-F1
#
_cell.length_a   1.000
_cell.length_b   1.000
_cell.length_c   1.000
_cell.angle_alpha   90.00
_cell.angle_beta   90.00
_cell.angle_gamma   90.00
#
_symmetry.space_group_name_H-M   'P 1'
#
loop_
_entity.id
_entity.type
_entity.pdbx_description
1 polymer ?
#
loop_
_entity_poly.entity_id
_entity_poly.type
_entity_poly.pdbx_seq_one_letter_code
_entity_poly.pdbx_strand_id
1 'polypeptide(L)'
;MPAGSFGSSDEDALELEYLNPAIPSSSSSAEAGPSRDIAFQDLHPRRDKTHSRPSRHSSPSPLSIDENDQSEDEEEDHQLLNSAGGKNYRMGAKLQAFIKKIEVDNEAGLSNKQLFLLNDDLKPVEPARRKWQWFNFVFFWVSDSFNVNTWMIGASTIVGFGLNWWQAWLTVWVGYFIAACFVTLTGRIGAMYHISFPVVSRSSFGIWGSLWPVFNRAAMACIWYGVQAWIGGTCVYLMIRSIWNSWDNIPNTFHTQPPSLLTTRDFVSFFIFWFCSLPAIWFPVHQIRHLFTVKSYVVPVAGIAFLIWSLVRAGGIGGIVHRPAKATGSALAWGVIQGIMSSIANFATLIVNDPDFARFAKTPKDALWSQLITIPTGFALTSLIGILTTSACTVIYGVEIWNPLDLLKYFLDDGGTGTRVGVFFIAFAFALAQLGTNIAANSVSAGTDMTALLPRFLNIRRGGYICAAVGIAMCPWNLLESTNNFTTYLSAYSVFLSSIAGVLISDYYFVRKGYLQIKDLYSGKETGPYYYTYGFNWRGYTAYICGILPNIVGFVGAIGRDVPIGATYVYRLNFFAGFIAASAIYYLLNHFFPVPACSEVWNEVGDEITEIILAEDSDSTYDEEQGHGKKVPTSDEKPVY
;
A
#
# COMPACT_ATOMS: atom_id res chain seq x y z
N MET A 1 -39.12 -25.79 34.83
CA MET A 1 -37.95 -26.44 35.48
C MET A 1 -37.22 -27.26 34.43
N PRO A 2 -35.88 -27.29 34.47
CA PRO A 2 -35.07 -26.73 33.38
C PRO A 2 -34.41 -27.75 32.44
N ALA A 3 -33.90 -27.17 31.35
CA ALA A 3 -33.12 -27.75 30.27
C ALA A 3 -31.76 -28.30 30.74
N GLY A 4 -31.38 -29.46 30.20
CA GLY A 4 -30.08 -30.08 30.40
C GLY A 4 -28.99 -29.43 29.55
N SER A 5 -27.85 -29.21 30.18
CA SER A 5 -26.59 -28.73 29.62
C SER A 5 -26.05 -29.65 28.52
N PHE A 6 -25.79 -29.11 27.34
CA PHE A 6 -24.79 -29.69 26.44
C PHE A 6 -23.43 -29.15 26.85
N GLY A 7 -22.60 -30.03 27.42
CA GLY A 7 -21.22 -29.73 27.77
C GLY A 7 -20.37 -29.57 26.51
N SER A 8 -19.53 -28.54 26.51
CA SER A 8 -18.37 -28.43 25.62
C SER A 8 -17.44 -29.61 25.88
N SER A 9 -17.07 -30.35 24.83
CA SER A 9 -16.08 -31.41 24.92
C SER A 9 -14.69 -30.83 25.22
N ASP A 10 -13.84 -31.59 25.90
CA ASP A 10 -12.43 -31.23 26.16
C ASP A 10 -11.63 -30.99 24.86
N GLU A 11 -12.13 -31.45 23.70
CA GLU A 11 -11.57 -31.17 22.37
C GLU A 11 -11.72 -29.69 21.95
N ASP A 12 -12.84 -29.03 22.29
CA ASP A 12 -13.06 -27.61 21.97
C ASP A 12 -12.16 -26.71 22.84
N ALA A 13 -11.89 -27.13 24.07
CA ALA A 13 -10.98 -26.44 24.99
C ALA A 13 -9.51 -26.59 24.56
N LEU A 14 -9.11 -27.76 24.07
CA LEU A 14 -7.79 -28.00 23.48
C LEU A 14 -7.61 -27.30 22.13
N GLU A 15 -8.66 -27.18 21.30
CA GLU A 15 -8.63 -26.30 20.12
C GLU A 15 -8.39 -24.85 20.55
N LEU A 16 -9.10 -24.33 21.57
CA LEU A 16 -8.93 -22.95 22.04
C LEU A 16 -7.52 -22.64 22.58
N GLU A 17 -6.89 -23.57 23.27
CA GLU A 17 -5.53 -23.40 23.84
C GLU A 17 -4.44 -23.37 22.75
N TYR A 18 -4.63 -24.10 21.65
CA TYR A 18 -3.78 -24.02 20.45
C TYR A 18 -4.11 -22.81 19.55
N LEU A 19 -5.34 -22.29 19.63
CA LEU A 19 -5.83 -21.19 18.81
C LEU A 19 -5.52 -19.79 19.38
N ASN A 20 -5.11 -19.68 20.65
CA ASN A 20 -4.79 -18.41 21.30
C ASN A 20 -3.72 -18.56 22.40
N PRO A 21 -2.41 -18.50 22.10
CA PRO A 21 -1.34 -18.63 23.10
C PRO A 21 -1.21 -17.38 24.02
N ALA A 22 -2.22 -16.52 24.07
CA ALA A 22 -2.22 -15.34 24.91
C ALA A 22 -2.68 -15.69 26.33
N ILE A 23 -1.74 -15.52 27.28
CA ILE A 23 -1.91 -15.39 28.74
C ILE A 23 -1.92 -16.74 29.51
N PRO A 24 -0.88 -17.03 30.31
CA PRO A 24 -1.00 -18.04 31.36
C PRO A 24 -1.94 -17.52 32.45
N SER A 25 -2.98 -18.29 32.76
CA SER A 25 -3.88 -18.03 33.87
C SER A 25 -3.13 -18.16 35.20
N SER A 26 -2.89 -17.04 35.87
CA SER A 26 -2.61 -17.04 37.31
C SER A 26 -3.52 -16.03 38.00
N SER A 27 -4.40 -16.59 38.81
CA SER A 27 -5.33 -15.94 39.70
C SER A 27 -4.58 -15.23 40.83
N SER A 28 -4.83 -13.93 40.99
CA SER A 28 -4.75 -13.30 42.31
C SER A 28 -5.80 -12.20 42.41
N SER A 29 -6.70 -12.41 43.36
CA SER A 29 -7.73 -11.51 43.84
C SER A 29 -7.12 -10.23 44.42
N ALA A 30 -7.53 -9.07 43.92
CA ALA A 30 -7.32 -7.79 44.60
C ALA A 30 -8.58 -6.91 44.45
N GLU A 31 -8.95 -6.32 45.58
CA GLU A 31 -10.24 -5.76 45.93
C GLU A 31 -10.64 -4.51 45.14
N ALA A 32 -11.93 -4.39 44.84
CA ALA A 32 -12.55 -3.21 44.27
C ALA A 32 -12.83 -2.14 45.35
N GLY A 33 -12.31 -0.93 45.16
CA GLY A 33 -12.70 0.29 45.90
C GLY A 33 -13.60 1.20 45.04
N PRO A 34 -14.47 2.03 45.64
CA PRO A 34 -15.77 2.37 45.06
C PRO A 34 -15.79 3.63 44.17
N SER A 35 -16.72 3.58 43.22
CA SER A 35 -17.20 4.66 42.36
C SER A 35 -17.70 5.87 43.16
N ARG A 36 -17.43 7.08 42.64
CA ARG A 36 -18.10 8.32 43.06
C ARG A 36 -18.95 8.85 41.90
N ASP A 37 -20.26 8.74 42.08
CA ASP A 37 -21.28 9.52 41.40
C ASP A 37 -21.15 11.01 41.77
N ILE A 38 -21.29 11.90 40.80
CA ILE A 38 -21.69 13.30 41.05
C ILE A 38 -22.73 13.69 40.00
N ALA A 39 -23.90 14.06 40.49
CA ALA A 39 -25.06 14.54 39.77
C ALA A 39 -25.39 15.98 40.22
N PHE A 40 -25.70 16.83 39.23
CA PHE A 40 -26.52 18.06 39.20
C PHE A 40 -26.29 19.21 40.21
N GLN A 41 -26.18 20.44 39.66
CA GLN A 41 -27.04 21.54 40.07
C GLN A 41 -27.14 22.68 39.02
N ASP A 42 -28.40 23.04 38.73
CA ASP A 42 -28.89 24.21 37.99
C ASP A 42 -28.43 25.55 38.58
N LEU A 43 -28.45 26.61 37.76
CA LEU A 43 -28.95 27.94 38.14
C LEU A 43 -29.06 28.89 36.91
N HIS A 44 -30.29 29.16 36.48
CA HIS A 44 -30.67 30.37 35.73
C HIS A 44 -31.06 31.49 36.71
N PRO A 45 -31.03 32.78 36.27
CA PRO A 45 -32.30 33.50 36.20
C PRO A 45 -32.49 34.43 34.97
N ARG A 46 -33.77 34.77 34.79
CA ARG A 46 -34.50 35.47 33.71
C ARG A 46 -34.30 37.00 33.60
N ARG A 47 -34.59 37.57 32.41
CA ARG A 47 -35.67 38.58 32.10
C ARG A 47 -35.55 39.08 30.64
N ASP A 48 -36.59 38.91 29.79
CA ASP A 48 -37.62 39.91 29.37
C ASP A 48 -37.03 41.16 28.67
N LYS A 49 -37.46 41.70 27.50
CA LYS A 49 -38.79 41.82 26.86
C LYS A 49 -38.69 42.52 25.46
N THR A 50 -39.50 42.07 24.49
CA THR A 50 -40.34 42.80 23.49
C THR A 50 -39.86 43.96 22.59
N HIS A 51 -40.26 43.88 21.29
CA HIS A 51 -40.94 44.88 20.41
C HIS A 51 -40.37 44.90 18.96
N SER A 52 -41.04 44.36 17.93
CA SER A 52 -42.21 44.81 17.13
C SER A 52 -41.84 45.50 15.80
N ARG A 53 -42.30 44.91 14.67
CA ARG A 53 -42.35 45.47 13.30
C ARG A 53 -43.27 46.70 13.21
N PRO A 54 -43.22 47.47 12.11
CA PRO A 54 -44.31 47.34 11.13
C PRO A 54 -43.89 47.45 9.65
N SER A 55 -44.79 46.95 8.79
CA SER A 55 -44.83 47.04 7.33
C SER A 55 -45.54 48.31 6.84
N ARG A 56 -45.35 48.70 5.56
CA ARG A 56 -46.40 49.30 4.71
C ARG A 56 -46.05 49.29 3.21
N HIS A 57 -47.07 49.00 2.41
CA HIS A 57 -47.16 49.04 0.94
C HIS A 57 -47.26 50.46 0.37
N SER A 58 -46.84 50.66 -0.88
CA SER A 58 -47.64 51.31 -1.96
C SER A 58 -46.87 51.41 -3.29
N SER A 59 -47.53 51.09 -4.40
CA SER A 59 -47.27 51.54 -5.78
C SER A 59 -48.51 52.30 -6.29
N PRO A 60 -48.42 53.27 -7.24
CA PRO A 60 -48.45 52.95 -8.69
C PRO A 60 -47.65 53.93 -9.63
N SER A 61 -47.53 53.54 -10.91
CA SER A 61 -46.85 54.09 -12.13
C SER A 61 -47.44 55.41 -12.73
N PRO A 62 -47.12 55.93 -13.96
CA PRO A 62 -46.01 55.78 -14.94
C PRO A 62 -45.47 57.13 -15.57
N LEU A 63 -44.67 57.07 -16.67
CA LEU A 63 -44.12 58.12 -17.60
C LEU A 63 -42.69 58.64 -17.28
N SER A 64 -41.77 59.00 -18.19
CA SER A 64 -41.38 58.67 -19.58
C SER A 64 -40.15 59.53 -19.92
N ILE A 65 -39.08 58.93 -20.47
CA ILE A 65 -38.05 59.48 -21.40
C ILE A 65 -37.18 60.68 -20.92
N ASP A 66 -35.85 60.49 -20.82
CA ASP A 66 -34.89 61.10 -21.78
C ASP A 66 -33.47 60.52 -21.58
N GLU A 67 -32.84 60.14 -22.70
CA GLU A 67 -31.44 59.77 -22.85
C GLU A 67 -30.60 61.04 -22.95
N ASN A 68 -29.63 61.23 -22.05
CA ASN A 68 -28.35 61.99 -22.18
C ASN A 68 -27.98 62.62 -20.84
N ASP A 69 -27.32 61.87 -19.94
CA ASP A 69 -26.44 62.46 -18.90
C ASP A 69 -25.61 61.38 -18.18
N GLN A 70 -24.83 60.60 -18.93
CA GLN A 70 -23.87 59.63 -18.37
C GLN A 70 -22.51 59.80 -19.05
N SER A 71 -21.80 60.89 -18.75
CA SER A 71 -20.38 60.99 -19.11
C SER A 71 -19.52 61.87 -18.20
N GLU A 72 -20.01 62.34 -17.05
CA GLU A 72 -19.21 63.20 -16.15
C GLU A 72 -19.04 62.66 -14.72
N ASP A 73 -19.77 61.62 -14.31
CA ASP A 73 -19.63 61.03 -12.96
C ASP A 73 -18.66 59.83 -12.88
N GLU A 74 -18.09 59.36 -14.00
CA GLU A 74 -17.17 58.20 -14.02
C GLU A 74 -15.69 58.56 -13.81
N GLU A 75 -15.27 59.82 -13.93
CA GLU A 75 -13.85 60.20 -13.79
C GLU A 75 -13.40 60.50 -12.35
N GLU A 76 -14.30 60.89 -11.43
CA GLU A 76 -13.93 61.17 -10.03
C GLU A 76 -13.84 59.89 -9.17
N ASP A 77 -14.65 58.86 -9.44
CA ASP A 77 -14.58 57.58 -8.71
C ASP A 77 -13.33 56.75 -9.08
N HIS A 78 -12.75 56.98 -10.27
CA HIS A 78 -11.55 56.30 -10.73
C HIS A 78 -10.24 56.80 -10.08
N GLN A 79 -10.23 57.99 -9.46
CA GLN A 79 -9.06 58.49 -8.74
C GLN A 79 -9.06 58.18 -7.23
N LEU A 80 -10.22 58.00 -6.61
CA LEU A 80 -10.30 57.67 -5.18
C LEU A 80 -10.07 56.18 -4.87
N LEU A 81 -10.39 55.27 -5.81
CA LEU A 81 -10.14 53.82 -5.64
C LEU A 81 -8.66 53.41 -5.77
N ASN A 82 -7.82 54.25 -6.38
CA ASN A 82 -6.38 53.96 -6.55
C ASN A 82 -5.50 54.39 -5.35
N SER A 83 -6.04 55.14 -4.38
CA SER A 83 -5.27 55.65 -3.23
C SER A 83 -5.41 54.80 -1.96
N ALA A 84 -6.48 54.00 -1.83
CA ALA A 84 -6.77 53.22 -0.62
C ALA A 84 -6.40 51.71 -0.69
N GLY A 85 -5.86 51.22 -1.82
CA GLY A 85 -5.56 49.80 -2.06
C GLY A 85 -4.17 49.30 -1.61
N GLY A 86 -3.32 50.17 -1.07
CA GLY A 86 -1.87 49.93 -0.96
C GLY A 86 -1.37 48.91 0.08
N LYS A 87 -2.21 48.32 0.93
CA LYS A 87 -1.74 47.45 2.03
C LYS A 87 -2.27 46.01 2.06
N ASN A 88 -3.35 45.67 1.34
CA ASN A 88 -3.91 44.30 1.34
C ASN A 88 -3.50 43.40 0.15
N TYR A 89 -2.86 43.94 -0.90
CA TYR A 89 -2.38 43.12 -2.03
C TYR A 89 -0.95 42.55 -1.86
N ARG A 90 -0.20 42.98 -0.85
CA ARG A 90 1.20 42.59 -0.66
C ARG A 90 1.41 41.23 0.02
N MET A 91 0.40 40.72 0.74
CA MET A 91 0.46 39.38 1.33
C MET A 91 0.17 38.28 0.28
N GLY A 92 -0.60 38.61 -0.77
CA GLY A 92 -0.92 37.70 -1.88
C GLY A 92 0.26 37.44 -2.82
N ALA A 93 1.02 38.46 -3.20
CA ALA A 93 2.11 38.30 -4.18
C ALA A 93 3.30 37.45 -3.64
N LYS A 94 3.69 37.66 -2.36
CA LYS A 94 4.75 36.87 -1.73
C LYS A 94 4.31 35.43 -1.49
N LEU A 95 3.07 35.22 -1.08
CA LEU A 95 2.50 33.88 -0.90
C LEU A 95 2.36 33.15 -2.24
N GLN A 96 1.89 33.82 -3.30
CA GLN A 96 1.82 33.24 -4.64
C GLN A 96 3.21 32.92 -5.21
N ALA A 97 4.20 33.80 -5.01
CA ALA A 97 5.58 33.52 -5.40
C ALA A 97 6.15 32.32 -4.62
N PHE A 98 5.81 32.18 -3.34
CA PHE A 98 6.21 31.03 -2.52
C PHE A 98 5.52 29.73 -2.97
N ILE A 99 4.21 29.78 -3.23
CA ILE A 99 3.44 28.64 -3.76
C ILE A 99 4.02 28.20 -5.11
N LYS A 100 4.26 29.15 -6.02
CA LYS A 100 4.89 28.88 -7.32
C LYS A 100 6.31 28.31 -7.21
N LYS A 101 7.04 28.67 -6.14
CA LYS A 101 8.37 28.11 -5.86
C LYS A 101 8.31 26.66 -5.35
N ILE A 102 7.22 26.28 -4.68
CA ILE A 102 7.01 24.93 -4.16
C ILE A 102 6.33 24.03 -5.20
N GLU A 103 5.66 24.59 -6.20
CA GLU A 103 5.09 23.84 -7.31
C GLU A 103 6.13 22.95 -7.99
N VAL A 104 5.64 21.80 -8.47
CA VAL A 104 6.38 20.97 -9.43
C VAL A 104 6.25 21.63 -10.81
N ASP A 105 7.20 21.35 -11.69
CA ASP A 105 7.08 21.76 -13.09
C ASP A 105 5.77 21.19 -13.68
N ASN A 106 4.99 22.06 -14.31
CA ASN A 106 3.70 21.73 -14.93
C ASN A 106 3.62 22.45 -16.28
N GLU A 107 2.80 21.91 -17.19
CA GLU A 107 2.53 22.58 -18.47
C GLU A 107 1.92 23.97 -18.25
N ALA A 108 2.35 24.93 -19.08
CA ALA A 108 1.85 26.29 -19.02
C ALA A 108 0.38 26.33 -19.45
N GLY A 109 -0.45 27.10 -18.73
CA GLY A 109 -1.86 27.33 -19.08
C GLY A 109 -2.88 26.36 -18.46
N LEU A 110 -2.45 25.40 -17.63
CA LEU A 110 -3.38 24.50 -16.93
C LEU A 110 -4.25 25.25 -15.90
N SER A 111 -5.54 24.96 -15.91
CA SER A 111 -6.48 25.43 -14.88
C SER A 111 -6.16 24.81 -13.50
N ASN A 112 -6.64 25.44 -12.41
CA ASN A 112 -6.47 24.88 -11.07
C ASN A 112 -7.02 23.44 -10.95
N LYS A 113 -8.15 23.13 -11.60
CA LYS A 113 -8.72 21.76 -11.62
C LYS A 113 -7.79 20.77 -12.32
N GLN A 114 -7.17 21.16 -13.44
CA GLN A 114 -6.20 20.32 -14.17
C GLN A 114 -4.91 20.12 -13.36
N LEU A 115 -4.45 21.14 -12.64
CA LEU A 115 -3.30 21.03 -11.71
C LEU A 115 -3.55 20.08 -10.53
N PHE A 116 -4.81 19.73 -10.24
CA PHE A 116 -5.18 18.70 -9.26
C PHE A 116 -5.29 17.29 -9.85
N LEU A 117 -5.06 17.10 -11.15
CA LEU A 117 -5.15 15.79 -11.81
C LEU A 117 -3.89 15.40 -12.57
N LEU A 118 -3.04 16.37 -12.89
CA LEU A 118 -1.87 16.21 -13.74
C LEU A 118 -0.58 16.49 -13.00
N ASN A 119 0.41 15.67 -13.33
CA ASN A 119 1.81 15.82 -13.03
C ASN A 119 2.56 14.96 -14.06
N ASP A 120 3.78 15.34 -14.44
CA ASP A 120 4.61 14.56 -15.37
C ASP A 120 4.88 13.12 -14.91
N ASP A 121 4.87 12.86 -13.60
CA ASP A 121 5.01 11.52 -13.02
C ASP A 121 3.71 10.69 -13.08
N LEU A 122 2.55 11.34 -13.29
CA LEU A 122 1.24 10.69 -13.38
C LEU A 122 0.81 10.38 -14.81
N LYS A 123 1.27 11.16 -15.79
CA LYS A 123 0.93 10.97 -17.21
C LYS A 123 1.23 9.53 -17.66
N PRO A 124 0.53 9.02 -18.70
CA PRO A 124 0.91 7.75 -19.29
C PRO A 124 2.38 7.76 -19.69
N VAL A 125 3.08 6.65 -19.46
CA VAL A 125 4.50 6.55 -19.78
C VAL A 125 4.69 6.60 -21.30
N GLU A 126 5.50 7.53 -21.78
CA GLU A 126 5.81 7.67 -23.20
C GLU A 126 6.67 6.50 -23.72
N PRO A 127 6.59 6.15 -25.01
CA PRO A 127 7.31 5.01 -25.58
C PRO A 127 8.81 4.97 -25.29
N ALA A 128 9.46 6.13 -25.22
CA ALA A 128 10.90 6.23 -24.93
C ALA A 128 11.28 5.74 -23.52
N ARG A 129 10.36 5.81 -22.53
CA ARG A 129 10.57 5.34 -21.15
C ARG A 129 10.08 3.90 -20.92
N ARG A 130 9.36 3.28 -21.86
CA ARG A 130 8.88 1.88 -21.82
C ARG A 130 10.02 0.88 -22.08
N LYS A 131 11.01 0.84 -21.18
CA LYS A 131 12.27 0.09 -21.35
C LYS A 131 12.27 -1.28 -20.67
N TRP A 132 11.23 -1.65 -19.92
CA TRP A 132 11.22 -2.91 -19.15
C TRP A 132 10.77 -4.08 -20.02
N GLN A 133 11.71 -4.99 -20.30
CA GLN A 133 11.46 -6.30 -20.91
C GLN A 133 11.31 -7.38 -19.83
N TRP A 134 10.90 -8.60 -20.20
CA TRP A 134 10.64 -9.72 -19.28
C TRP A 134 11.74 -9.94 -18.23
N PHE A 135 13.03 -9.85 -18.59
CA PHE A 135 14.13 -10.08 -17.66
C PHE A 135 14.26 -9.00 -16.58
N ASN A 136 13.81 -7.77 -16.85
CA ASN A 136 13.83 -6.69 -15.83
C ASN A 136 12.84 -7.01 -14.71
N PHE A 137 11.67 -7.56 -15.06
CA PHE A 137 10.70 -8.05 -14.09
C PHE A 137 11.23 -9.28 -13.33
N VAL A 138 11.94 -10.19 -14.00
CA VAL A 138 12.61 -11.31 -13.32
C VAL A 138 13.62 -10.80 -12.29
N PHE A 139 14.53 -9.89 -12.68
CA PHE A 139 15.48 -9.31 -11.73
C PHE A 139 14.78 -8.52 -10.63
N PHE A 140 13.73 -7.77 -10.94
CA PHE A 140 12.94 -7.06 -9.95
C PHE A 140 12.36 -8.02 -8.90
N TRP A 141 11.72 -9.12 -9.32
CA TRP A 141 11.12 -10.07 -8.39
C TRP A 141 12.11 -10.98 -7.69
N VAL A 142 13.23 -11.36 -8.33
CA VAL A 142 14.33 -12.05 -7.63
C VAL A 142 14.89 -11.13 -6.55
N SER A 143 15.15 -9.87 -6.88
CA SER A 143 15.55 -8.85 -5.93
C SER A 143 14.54 -8.76 -4.78
N ASP A 144 13.26 -8.58 -5.08
CA ASP A 144 12.26 -8.38 -4.03
C ASP A 144 12.05 -9.64 -3.17
N SER A 145 12.09 -10.84 -3.76
CA SER A 145 11.90 -12.10 -3.05
C SER A 145 12.95 -12.34 -1.96
N PHE A 146 14.21 -12.01 -2.23
CA PHE A 146 15.31 -12.12 -1.29
C PHE A 146 15.33 -10.93 -0.32
N ASN A 147 14.43 -10.97 0.66
CA ASN A 147 14.38 -10.03 1.78
C ASN A 147 14.14 -10.79 3.09
N VAL A 148 14.37 -10.12 4.23
CA VAL A 148 14.29 -10.76 5.56
C VAL A 148 12.86 -11.17 5.93
N ASN A 149 11.83 -10.42 5.52
CA ASN A 149 10.44 -10.79 5.81
C ASN A 149 10.06 -12.09 5.11
N THR A 150 10.40 -12.24 3.83
CA THR A 150 10.14 -13.47 3.07
C THR A 150 10.83 -14.67 3.72
N TRP A 151 12.05 -14.48 4.20
CA TRP A 151 12.81 -15.52 4.89
C TRP A 151 12.06 -16.05 6.13
N MET A 152 11.41 -15.15 6.87
CA MET A 152 10.71 -15.46 8.11
C MET A 152 9.36 -16.15 7.89
N ILE A 153 8.69 -15.91 6.76
CA ILE A 153 7.32 -16.41 6.51
C ILE A 153 7.24 -17.94 6.63
N GLY A 154 8.08 -18.68 5.89
CA GLY A 154 8.04 -20.15 5.93
C GLY A 154 8.37 -20.76 7.29
N ALA A 155 9.35 -20.18 8.01
CA ALA A 155 9.71 -20.65 9.35
C ALA A 155 8.64 -20.30 10.39
N SER A 156 8.00 -19.14 10.25
CA SER A 156 6.95 -18.69 11.18
C SER A 156 5.69 -19.55 11.13
N THR A 157 5.35 -20.15 9.99
CA THR A 157 4.16 -21.02 9.88
C THR A 157 4.38 -22.39 10.54
N ILE A 158 5.62 -22.87 10.60
CA ILE A 158 6.00 -24.10 11.34
C ILE A 158 5.80 -23.88 12.84
N VAL A 159 6.31 -22.76 13.37
CA VAL A 159 6.26 -22.45 14.80
C VAL A 159 4.86 -22.00 15.22
N GLY A 160 4.24 -21.11 14.45
CA GLY A 160 2.97 -20.47 14.78
C GLY A 160 1.75 -21.33 14.51
N PHE A 161 1.75 -22.17 13.47
CA PHE A 161 0.60 -23.00 13.10
C PHE A 161 0.85 -24.50 13.25
N GLY A 162 2.03 -24.91 13.72
CA GLY A 162 2.37 -26.31 13.95
C GLY A 162 2.49 -27.16 12.69
N LEU A 163 2.73 -26.55 11.53
CA LEU A 163 2.93 -27.26 10.26
C LEU A 163 4.29 -27.96 10.23
N ASN A 164 4.41 -29.05 9.46
CA ASN A 164 5.74 -29.57 9.12
C ASN A 164 6.41 -28.75 8.01
N TRP A 165 7.69 -29.02 7.74
CA TRP A 165 8.49 -28.22 6.81
C TRP A 165 7.93 -28.18 5.38
N TRP A 166 7.44 -29.31 4.85
CA TRP A 166 6.99 -29.38 3.47
C TRP A 166 5.59 -28.80 3.32
N GLN A 167 4.74 -28.94 4.34
CA GLN A 167 3.44 -28.26 4.41
C GLN A 167 3.64 -26.75 4.44
N ALA A 168 4.53 -26.26 5.31
CA ALA A 168 4.88 -24.84 5.37
C ALA A 168 5.41 -24.35 4.01
N TRP A 169 6.32 -25.09 3.38
CA TRP A 169 6.83 -24.71 2.06
C TRP A 169 5.75 -24.74 0.96
N LEU A 170 4.83 -25.71 0.99
CA LEU A 170 3.71 -25.78 0.06
C LEU A 170 2.74 -24.61 0.23
N THR A 171 2.46 -24.19 1.47
CA THR A 171 1.60 -23.01 1.71
C THR A 171 2.19 -21.74 1.10
N VAL A 172 3.51 -21.60 1.14
CA VAL A 172 4.24 -20.49 0.51
C VAL A 172 4.09 -20.54 -1.02
N TRP A 173 4.29 -21.71 -1.64
CA TRP A 173 4.09 -21.87 -3.08
C TRP A 173 2.69 -21.47 -3.52
N VAL A 174 1.67 -21.99 -2.82
CA VAL A 174 0.26 -21.74 -3.16
C VAL A 174 -0.10 -20.27 -2.91
N GLY A 175 0.29 -19.72 -1.76
CA GLY A 175 -0.01 -18.34 -1.40
C GLY A 175 0.62 -17.33 -2.37
N TYR A 176 1.90 -17.49 -2.70
CA TYR A 176 2.56 -16.61 -3.66
C TYR A 176 2.12 -16.85 -5.12
N PHE A 177 1.71 -18.06 -5.49
CA PHE A 177 1.06 -18.29 -6.78
C PHE A 177 -0.24 -17.52 -6.92
N ILE A 178 -1.09 -17.56 -5.89
CA ILE A 178 -2.33 -16.79 -5.87
C ILE A 178 -2.02 -15.28 -5.89
N ALA A 179 -1.06 -14.82 -5.10
CA ALA A 179 -0.64 -13.42 -5.12
C ALA A 179 -0.13 -13.00 -6.50
N ALA A 180 0.65 -13.83 -7.19
CA ALA A 180 1.14 -13.58 -8.53
C ALA A 180 0.02 -13.47 -9.57
N CYS A 181 -1.04 -14.27 -9.44
CA CYS A 181 -2.25 -14.11 -10.26
C CYS A 181 -2.87 -12.72 -10.05
N PHE A 182 -3.03 -12.27 -8.81
CA PHE A 182 -3.58 -10.94 -8.54
C PHE A 182 -2.68 -9.79 -9.01
N VAL A 183 -1.37 -9.89 -8.78
CA VAL A 183 -0.36 -8.94 -9.27
C VAL A 183 -0.44 -8.82 -10.80
N THR A 184 -0.52 -9.94 -11.51
CA THR A 184 -0.57 -9.90 -12.98
C THR A 184 -1.92 -9.41 -13.53
N LEU A 185 -3.02 -9.60 -12.80
CA LEU A 185 -4.33 -9.04 -13.16
C LEU A 185 -4.31 -7.51 -13.12
N THR A 186 -3.83 -6.92 -12.03
CA THR A 186 -3.71 -5.44 -11.93
C THR A 186 -2.59 -4.92 -12.84
N GLY A 187 -1.46 -5.61 -12.89
CA GLY A 187 -0.31 -5.31 -13.72
C GLY A 187 -0.63 -5.20 -15.21
N ARG A 188 -1.54 -6.03 -15.72
CA ARG A 188 -2.00 -5.92 -17.11
C ARG A 188 -2.57 -4.55 -17.43
N ILE A 189 -3.33 -3.95 -16.50
CA ILE A 189 -3.93 -2.62 -16.71
C ILE A 189 -2.82 -1.58 -16.92
N GLY A 190 -1.81 -1.60 -16.05
CA GLY A 190 -0.63 -0.72 -16.18
C GLY A 190 0.17 -1.01 -17.44
N ALA A 191 0.39 -2.28 -17.79
CA ALA A 191 1.20 -2.64 -18.97
C ALA A 191 0.49 -2.40 -20.30
N MET A 192 -0.84 -2.46 -20.36
CA MET A 192 -1.62 -2.14 -21.55
C MET A 192 -1.74 -0.63 -21.75
N TYR A 193 -2.10 0.12 -20.70
CA TYR A 193 -2.45 1.53 -20.80
C TYR A 193 -1.35 2.50 -20.35
N HIS A 194 -0.24 1.97 -19.82
CA HIS A 194 0.90 2.74 -19.33
C HIS A 194 0.57 3.75 -18.24
N ILE A 195 -0.47 3.49 -17.44
CA ILE A 195 -0.94 4.31 -16.32
C ILE A 195 -0.63 3.69 -14.96
N SER A 196 -0.49 4.53 -13.93
CA SER A 196 -0.23 4.10 -12.54
C SER A 196 -1.50 3.73 -11.79
N PHE A 197 -1.36 3.07 -10.64
CA PHE A 197 -2.48 2.64 -9.79
C PHE A 197 -3.43 3.78 -9.40
N PRO A 198 -2.95 5.00 -9.05
CA PRO A 198 -3.84 6.11 -8.76
C PRO A 198 -4.75 6.50 -9.93
N VAL A 199 -4.24 6.42 -11.16
CA VAL A 199 -5.01 6.73 -12.37
C VAL A 199 -5.99 5.60 -12.68
N VAL A 200 -5.58 4.34 -12.52
CA VAL A 200 -6.50 3.19 -12.61
C VAL A 200 -7.66 3.36 -11.62
N SER A 201 -7.37 3.79 -10.39
CA SER A 201 -8.39 4.00 -9.36
C SER A 201 -9.46 5.04 -9.73
N ARG A 202 -9.15 5.98 -10.62
CA ARG A 202 -10.12 6.98 -11.13
C ARG A 202 -11.23 6.33 -11.96
N SER A 203 -10.96 5.21 -12.64
CA SER A 203 -11.97 4.53 -13.46
C SER A 203 -13.06 3.88 -12.63
N SER A 204 -12.74 3.42 -11.42
CA SER A 204 -13.68 2.64 -10.59
C SER A 204 -14.26 3.42 -9.42
N PHE A 205 -13.50 4.34 -8.82
CA PHE A 205 -13.95 5.15 -7.68
C PHE A 205 -14.33 6.59 -8.05
N GLY A 206 -14.01 7.03 -9.27
CA GLY A 206 -14.24 8.38 -9.75
C GLY A 206 -13.02 9.29 -9.64
N ILE A 207 -13.05 10.41 -10.35
CA ILE A 207 -11.93 11.36 -10.42
C ILE A 207 -11.50 11.82 -9.03
N TRP A 208 -12.44 12.29 -8.21
CA TRP A 208 -12.16 12.74 -6.84
C TRP A 208 -12.29 11.61 -5.82
N GLY A 209 -13.16 10.63 -6.08
CA GLY A 209 -13.34 9.47 -5.21
C GLY A 209 -12.13 8.53 -5.15
N SER A 210 -11.25 8.55 -6.16
CA SER A 210 -10.02 7.74 -6.17
C SER A 210 -8.98 8.16 -5.11
N LEU A 211 -9.09 9.37 -4.54
CA LEU A 211 -8.18 9.84 -3.50
C LEU A 211 -8.18 8.95 -2.26
N TRP A 212 -9.30 8.30 -1.94
CA TRP A 212 -9.39 7.38 -0.80
C TRP A 212 -8.57 6.09 -0.98
N PRO A 213 -8.76 5.29 -2.06
CA PRO A 213 -7.89 4.15 -2.36
C PRO A 213 -6.40 4.51 -2.39
N VAL A 214 -6.07 5.65 -3.00
CA VAL A 214 -4.70 6.15 -3.13
C VAL A 214 -4.11 6.50 -1.77
N PHE A 215 -4.86 7.20 -0.92
CA PHE A 215 -4.43 7.51 0.44
C PHE A 215 -4.20 6.25 1.27
N ASN A 216 -5.12 5.28 1.20
CA ASN A 216 -4.99 4.02 1.94
C ASN A 216 -3.72 3.27 1.53
N ARG A 217 -3.41 3.24 0.22
CA ARG A 217 -2.18 2.62 -0.29
C ARG A 217 -0.90 3.36 0.10
N ALA A 218 -0.92 4.70 0.05
CA ALA A 218 0.21 5.54 0.44
C ALA A 218 0.54 5.40 1.94
N ALA A 219 -0.49 5.38 2.80
CA ALA A 219 -0.32 5.17 4.23
C ALA A 219 0.35 3.83 4.52
N MET A 220 -0.08 2.77 3.83
CA MET A 220 0.52 1.44 3.96
C MET A 220 1.96 1.38 3.48
N ALA A 221 2.29 2.07 2.39
CA ALA A 221 3.68 2.18 1.96
C ALA A 221 4.57 2.84 3.03
N CYS A 222 4.07 3.88 3.72
CA CYS A 222 4.82 4.55 4.79
C CYS A 222 5.04 3.63 6.00
N ILE A 223 4.04 2.84 6.39
CA ILE A 223 4.16 1.84 7.47
C ILE A 223 5.23 0.82 7.12
N TRP A 224 5.12 0.20 5.94
CA TRP A 224 6.09 -0.77 5.47
C TRP A 224 7.48 -0.17 5.31
N TYR A 225 7.57 1.12 4.97
CA TYR A 225 8.85 1.81 4.92
C TYR A 225 9.54 1.84 6.28
N GLY A 226 8.81 2.22 7.33
CA GLY A 226 9.33 2.21 8.71
C GLY A 226 9.77 0.81 9.15
N VAL A 227 8.93 -0.20 8.91
CA VAL A 227 9.22 -1.60 9.26
C VAL A 227 10.48 -2.10 8.55
N GLN A 228 10.61 -1.87 7.24
CA GLN A 228 11.79 -2.29 6.48
C GLN A 228 13.04 -1.53 6.91
N ALA A 229 12.91 -0.25 7.23
CA ALA A 229 14.02 0.54 7.78
C ALA A 229 14.46 0.03 9.15
N TRP A 230 13.54 -0.42 10.02
CA TRP A 230 13.87 -1.04 11.30
C TRP A 230 14.67 -2.33 11.14
N ILE A 231 14.24 -3.20 10.23
CA ILE A 231 14.96 -4.46 9.96
C ILE A 231 16.33 -4.16 9.33
N GLY A 232 16.42 -3.17 8.43
CA GLY A 232 17.69 -2.67 7.92
C GLY A 232 18.61 -2.11 9.02
N GLY A 233 18.03 -1.43 10.01
CA GLY A 233 18.72 -0.98 11.23
C GLY A 233 19.34 -2.12 12.02
N THR A 234 18.61 -3.23 12.15
CA THR A 234 19.13 -4.45 12.81
C THR A 234 20.31 -5.04 12.04
N CYS A 235 20.31 -4.95 10.70
CA CYS A 235 21.46 -5.35 9.89
C CYS A 235 22.68 -4.46 10.16
N VAL A 236 22.48 -3.14 10.25
CA VAL A 236 23.55 -2.19 10.61
C VAL A 236 24.08 -2.44 12.02
N TYR A 237 23.21 -2.76 12.97
CA TYR A 237 23.62 -3.17 14.32
C TYR A 237 24.57 -4.37 14.27
N LEU A 238 24.22 -5.42 13.52
CA LEU A 238 25.07 -6.59 13.35
C LEU A 238 26.42 -6.25 12.70
N MET A 239 26.42 -5.38 11.69
CA MET A 239 27.65 -4.92 11.05
C MET A 239 28.57 -4.18 12.03
N ILE A 240 28.03 -3.25 12.82
CA ILE A 240 28.81 -2.49 13.79
C ILE A 240 29.35 -3.43 14.88
N ARG A 241 28.50 -4.32 15.41
CA ARG A 241 28.89 -5.33 16.40
C ARG A 241 29.99 -6.27 15.90
N SER A 242 29.91 -6.70 14.63
CA SER A 242 30.95 -7.49 13.98
C SER A 242 32.33 -6.82 13.99
N ILE A 243 32.41 -5.49 13.92
CA ILE A 243 33.67 -4.74 13.97
C ILE A 243 34.05 -4.43 15.42
N TRP A 244 33.10 -3.93 16.21
CA TRP A 244 33.27 -3.48 17.59
C TRP A 244 32.23 -4.13 18.50
N ASN A 245 32.64 -5.18 19.22
CA ASN A 245 31.77 -5.82 20.22
C ASN A 245 31.36 -4.86 21.36
N SER A 246 32.12 -3.77 21.59
CA SER A 246 31.79 -2.74 22.58
C SER A 246 30.49 -1.99 22.28
N TRP A 247 29.91 -2.15 21.08
CA TRP A 247 28.60 -1.59 20.73
C TRP A 247 27.48 -2.07 21.68
N ASP A 248 27.60 -3.29 22.22
CA ASP A 248 26.64 -3.82 23.21
C ASP A 248 26.71 -3.15 24.57
N ASN A 249 27.83 -2.48 24.87
CA ASN A 249 28.07 -1.86 26.16
C ASN A 249 27.59 -0.40 26.21
N ILE A 250 26.93 0.09 25.15
CA ILE A 250 26.40 1.46 25.11
C ILE A 250 25.30 1.58 26.18
N PRO A 251 25.40 2.54 27.12
CA PRO A 251 24.37 2.76 28.12
C PRO A 251 23.02 3.07 27.45
N ASN A 252 21.98 2.35 27.86
CA ASN A 252 20.63 2.61 27.36
C ASN A 252 20.06 3.88 28.01
N THR A 253 19.81 4.90 27.20
CA THR A 253 19.20 6.18 27.59
C THR A 253 17.68 6.15 27.51
N PHE A 254 17.10 5.14 26.83
CA PHE A 254 15.66 4.96 26.76
C PHE A 254 15.16 4.20 28.00
N HIS A 255 14.78 4.94 29.03
CA HIS A 255 14.17 4.39 30.25
C HIS A 255 12.65 4.27 30.04
N THR A 256 12.21 3.14 29.49
CA THR A 256 10.79 2.79 29.38
C THR A 256 10.46 1.65 30.34
N GLN A 257 9.26 1.70 30.93
CA GLN A 257 8.69 0.65 31.78
C GLN A 257 7.35 0.24 31.15
N PRO A 258 7.16 -1.03 30.73
CA PRO A 258 8.12 -2.16 30.73
C PRO A 258 9.33 -1.94 29.79
N PRO A 259 10.40 -2.75 29.88
CA PRO A 259 11.59 -2.60 29.04
C PRO A 259 11.20 -2.69 27.56
N SER A 260 11.23 -1.56 26.86
CA SER A 260 10.99 -1.53 25.41
C SER A 260 12.07 -2.33 24.68
N LEU A 261 11.69 -2.99 23.57
CA LEU A 261 12.65 -3.51 22.60
C LEU A 261 13.57 -2.43 22.00
N LEU A 262 13.25 -1.14 22.22
CA LEU A 262 14.05 -0.02 21.77
C LEU A 262 15.17 0.29 22.77
N THR A 263 16.38 -0.15 22.46
CA THR A 263 17.59 0.32 23.14
C THR A 263 18.27 1.44 22.36
N THR A 264 19.11 2.25 23.02
CA THR A 264 19.84 3.34 22.36
C THR A 264 20.67 2.85 21.18
N ARG A 265 21.32 1.69 21.32
CA ARG A 265 22.10 1.06 20.25
C ARG A 265 21.21 0.70 19.04
N ASP A 266 20.03 0.14 19.27
CA ASP A 266 19.12 -0.28 18.19
C ASP A 266 18.56 0.94 17.44
N PHE A 267 18.18 1.99 18.17
CA PHE A 267 17.71 3.24 17.57
C PHE A 267 18.80 3.94 16.75
N VAL A 268 20.04 3.99 17.26
CA VAL A 268 21.16 4.59 16.53
C VAL A 268 21.48 3.79 15.27
N SER A 269 21.51 2.46 15.34
CA SER A 269 21.72 1.60 14.16
C SER A 269 20.59 1.74 13.14
N PHE A 270 19.34 1.84 13.59
CA PHE A 270 18.19 2.20 12.76
C PHE A 270 18.36 3.56 12.07
N PHE A 271 18.73 4.60 12.83
CA PHE A 271 18.90 5.95 12.29
C PHE A 271 20.03 6.00 11.25
N ILE A 272 21.13 5.27 11.48
CA ILE A 272 22.21 5.13 10.49
C ILE A 272 21.68 4.50 9.20
N PHE A 273 20.95 3.39 9.28
CA PHE A 273 20.36 2.75 8.10
C PHE A 273 19.41 3.71 7.38
N TRP A 274 18.49 4.32 8.12
CA TRP A 274 17.51 5.27 7.57
C TRP A 274 18.20 6.43 6.86
N PHE A 275 19.16 7.08 7.51
CA PHE A 275 19.89 8.22 6.94
C PHE A 275 20.67 7.82 5.68
N CYS A 276 21.37 6.67 5.72
CA CYS A 276 22.11 6.14 4.57
C CYS A 276 21.20 5.67 3.43
N SER A 277 19.91 5.40 3.69
CA SER A 277 18.94 5.02 2.65
C SER A 277 18.40 6.21 1.85
N LEU A 278 18.43 7.43 2.41
CA LEU A 278 17.87 8.64 1.80
C LEU A 278 18.45 8.99 0.42
N PRO A 279 19.77 8.84 0.16
CA PRO A 279 20.32 9.10 -1.17
C PRO A 279 19.75 8.17 -2.26
N ALA A 280 19.36 6.93 -1.90
CA ALA A 280 18.81 5.99 -2.86
C ALA A 280 17.42 6.39 -3.37
N ILE A 281 16.66 7.18 -2.60
CA ILE A 281 15.34 7.73 -2.98
C ILE A 281 15.46 8.77 -4.10
N TRP A 282 16.61 9.44 -4.21
CA TRP A 282 16.79 10.54 -5.16
C TRP A 282 16.75 10.08 -6.63
N PHE A 283 17.19 8.86 -6.91
CA PHE A 283 17.33 8.37 -8.28
C PHE A 283 15.96 8.15 -8.95
N PRO A 284 15.79 8.50 -10.24
CA PRO A 284 14.57 8.21 -10.99
C PRO A 284 14.26 6.71 -11.04
N VAL A 285 12.97 6.35 -11.04
CA VAL A 285 12.48 4.94 -11.10
C VAL A 285 13.12 4.14 -12.25
N HIS A 286 13.30 4.73 -13.42
CA HIS A 286 13.91 4.06 -14.57
C HIS A 286 15.41 3.74 -14.40
N GLN A 287 16.12 4.43 -13.50
CA GLN A 287 17.54 4.17 -13.17
C GLN A 287 17.69 3.20 -12.00
N ILE A 288 16.69 3.14 -11.10
CA ILE A 288 16.67 2.23 -9.93
C ILE A 288 16.78 0.76 -10.36
N ARG A 289 16.42 0.40 -11.60
CA ARG A 289 16.63 -0.95 -12.15
C ARG A 289 18.04 -1.52 -11.92
N HIS A 290 19.08 -0.67 -11.93
CA HIS A 290 20.47 -1.10 -11.70
C HIS A 290 20.71 -1.53 -10.25
N LEU A 291 20.05 -0.89 -9.28
CA LEU A 291 20.06 -1.33 -7.87
C LEU A 291 19.47 -2.74 -7.76
N PHE A 292 18.36 -3.01 -8.45
CA PHE A 292 17.72 -4.32 -8.45
C PHE A 292 18.59 -5.39 -9.11
N THR A 293 19.27 -5.05 -10.21
CA THR A 293 20.24 -5.95 -10.85
C THR A 293 21.35 -6.34 -9.90
N VAL A 294 22.02 -5.37 -9.25
CA VAL A 294 23.10 -5.66 -8.27
C VAL A 294 22.57 -6.50 -7.11
N LYS A 295 21.43 -6.11 -6.55
CA LYS A 295 20.80 -6.83 -5.44
C LYS A 295 20.45 -8.28 -5.80
N SER A 296 20.00 -8.53 -7.03
CA SER A 296 19.66 -9.87 -7.54
C SER A 296 20.84 -10.83 -7.65
N TYR A 297 22.08 -10.32 -7.65
CA TYR A 297 23.27 -11.15 -7.59
C TYR A 297 23.80 -11.29 -6.17
N VAL A 298 23.94 -10.16 -5.47
CA VAL A 298 24.62 -10.13 -4.16
C VAL A 298 23.80 -10.85 -3.09
N VAL A 299 22.50 -10.58 -3.00
CA VAL A 299 21.68 -11.07 -1.88
C VAL A 299 21.39 -12.57 -1.98
N PRO A 300 21.04 -13.15 -3.15
CA PRO A 300 20.87 -14.59 -3.25
C PRO A 300 22.14 -15.37 -2.91
N VAL A 301 23.31 -14.88 -3.37
CA VAL A 301 24.61 -15.48 -3.03
C VAL A 301 24.85 -15.44 -1.52
N ALA A 302 24.59 -14.32 -0.85
CA ALA A 302 24.73 -14.21 0.59
C ALA A 302 23.73 -15.12 1.35
N GLY A 303 22.48 -15.21 0.88
CA GLY A 303 21.46 -16.08 1.47
C GLY A 303 21.82 -17.56 1.35
N ILE A 304 22.30 -17.99 0.19
CA ILE A 304 22.78 -19.36 -0.04
C ILE A 304 24.05 -19.63 0.79
N ALA A 305 24.99 -18.68 0.84
CA ALA A 305 26.18 -18.81 1.67
C ALA A 305 25.82 -18.95 3.16
N PHE A 306 24.84 -18.18 3.64
CA PHE A 306 24.37 -18.27 5.01
C PHE A 306 23.69 -19.60 5.33
N LEU A 307 22.89 -20.13 4.39
CA LEU A 307 22.32 -21.47 4.50
C LEU A 307 23.42 -22.53 4.58
N ILE A 308 24.34 -22.55 3.63
CA ILE A 308 25.45 -23.53 3.61
C ILE A 308 26.22 -23.47 4.92
N TRP A 309 26.55 -22.26 5.40
CA TRP A 309 27.25 -22.09 6.66
C TRP A 309 26.47 -22.68 7.85
N SER A 310 25.17 -22.42 7.92
CA SER A 310 24.29 -22.94 8.97
C SER A 310 24.19 -24.47 8.92
N LEU A 311 24.01 -25.05 7.73
CA LEU A 311 23.92 -26.51 7.54
C LEU A 311 25.23 -27.21 7.92
N VAL A 312 26.38 -26.65 7.54
CA VAL A 312 27.69 -27.20 7.88
C VAL A 312 27.91 -27.18 9.39
N ARG A 313 27.54 -26.08 10.07
CA ARG A 313 27.62 -25.98 11.54
C ARG A 313 26.71 -26.99 12.24
N ALA A 314 25.54 -27.28 11.69
CA ALA A 314 24.61 -28.26 12.24
C ALA A 314 24.96 -29.72 11.89
N GLY A 315 25.96 -29.96 11.04
CA GLY A 315 26.31 -31.31 10.54
C GLY A 315 25.28 -31.90 9.57
N GLY A 316 24.42 -31.07 8.96
CA GLY A 316 23.38 -31.49 8.02
C GLY A 316 22.15 -30.60 8.01
N ILE A 317 21.08 -31.07 7.35
CA ILE A 317 19.80 -30.35 7.17
C ILE A 317 18.97 -30.17 8.47
N GLY A 318 19.45 -30.73 9.59
CA GLY A 318 18.81 -30.65 10.89
C GLY A 318 17.56 -31.53 11.06
N GLY A 319 16.97 -31.48 12.25
CA GLY A 319 15.86 -32.36 12.63
C GLY A 319 14.48 -31.92 12.15
N ILE A 320 14.26 -30.63 11.83
CA ILE A 320 12.93 -30.12 11.48
C ILE A 320 12.37 -30.81 10.23
N VAL A 321 13.24 -31.18 9.29
CA VAL A 321 12.82 -31.90 8.07
C VAL A 321 12.26 -33.30 8.33
N HIS A 322 12.56 -33.89 9.49
CA HIS A 322 12.08 -35.21 9.91
C HIS A 322 10.95 -35.14 10.94
N ARG A 323 10.61 -33.93 11.42
CA ARG A 323 9.56 -33.75 12.43
C ARG A 323 8.17 -33.83 11.77
N PRO A 324 7.23 -34.61 12.33
CA PRO A 324 5.84 -34.57 11.91
C PRO A 324 5.21 -33.22 12.28
N ALA A 325 4.06 -32.92 11.68
CA ALA A 325 3.29 -31.75 12.03
C ALA A 325 2.83 -31.86 13.49
N LYS A 326 2.88 -30.74 14.24
CA LYS A 326 2.32 -30.65 15.60
C LYS A 326 0.79 -30.52 15.56
N ALA A 327 0.27 -29.83 14.55
CA ALA A 327 -1.17 -29.67 14.36
C ALA A 327 -1.79 -30.89 13.66
N THR A 328 -2.99 -31.29 14.09
CA THR A 328 -3.76 -32.41 13.52
C THR A 328 -5.22 -32.00 13.27
N GLY A 329 -5.93 -32.74 12.41
CA GLY A 329 -7.36 -32.52 12.18
C GLY A 329 -7.72 -31.13 11.63
N SER A 330 -8.75 -30.52 12.21
CA SER A 330 -9.23 -29.16 11.87
C SER A 330 -8.14 -28.09 12.05
N ALA A 331 -7.37 -28.16 13.14
CA ALA A 331 -6.27 -27.23 13.40
C ALA A 331 -5.21 -27.24 12.30
N LEU A 332 -4.88 -28.41 11.75
CA LEU A 332 -3.96 -28.53 10.62
C LEU A 332 -4.52 -27.86 9.35
N ALA A 333 -5.79 -28.10 9.03
CA ALA A 333 -6.44 -27.50 7.86
C ALA A 333 -6.46 -25.97 7.95
N TRP A 334 -6.84 -25.42 9.10
CA TRP A 334 -6.79 -23.98 9.34
C TRP A 334 -5.38 -23.42 9.38
N GLY A 335 -4.40 -24.18 9.89
CA GLY A 335 -2.99 -23.80 9.84
C GLY A 335 -2.46 -23.66 8.41
N VAL A 336 -2.84 -24.58 7.52
CA VAL A 336 -2.51 -24.51 6.09
C VAL A 336 -3.14 -23.28 5.44
N ILE A 337 -4.41 -23.01 5.70
CA ILE A 337 -5.10 -21.82 5.20
C ILE A 337 -4.41 -20.54 5.68
N GLN A 338 -4.08 -20.45 6.98
CA GLN A 338 -3.40 -19.28 7.53
C GLN A 338 -1.99 -19.10 6.97
N GLY A 339 -1.27 -20.19 6.68
CA GLY A 339 0.01 -20.14 5.97
C GLY A 339 -0.12 -19.52 4.57
N ILE A 340 -1.11 -19.95 3.79
CA ILE A 340 -1.41 -19.39 2.45
C ILE A 340 -1.77 -17.90 2.56
N MET A 341 -2.62 -17.56 3.52
CA MET A 341 -3.09 -16.19 3.74
C MET A 341 -1.98 -15.26 4.22
N SER A 342 -0.99 -15.77 4.96
CA SER A 342 0.18 -14.99 5.38
C SER A 342 1.01 -14.52 4.18
N SER A 343 1.21 -15.39 3.18
CA SER A 343 1.89 -15.02 1.93
C SER A 343 1.09 -13.98 1.13
N ILE A 344 -0.23 -14.12 1.05
CA ILE A 344 -1.12 -13.16 0.35
C ILE A 344 -1.13 -11.81 1.06
N ALA A 345 -1.23 -11.79 2.40
CA ALA A 345 -1.23 -10.56 3.20
C ALA A 345 0.09 -9.80 3.05
N ASN A 346 1.23 -10.51 2.97
CA ASN A 346 2.53 -9.91 2.67
C ASN A 346 2.57 -9.21 1.30
N PHE A 347 1.69 -9.59 0.36
CA PHE A 347 1.62 -9.04 -1.00
C PHE A 347 0.45 -8.09 -1.24
N ALA A 348 -0.46 -7.92 -0.28
CA ALA A 348 -1.70 -7.16 -0.49
C ALA A 348 -1.46 -5.73 -1.03
N THR A 349 -0.38 -5.08 -0.60
CA THR A 349 0.04 -3.77 -1.08
C THR A 349 0.56 -3.80 -2.52
N LEU A 350 1.41 -4.77 -2.85
CA LEU A 350 1.98 -4.96 -4.20
C LEU A 350 0.91 -5.40 -5.22
N ILE A 351 -0.08 -6.17 -4.79
CA ILE A 351 -1.21 -6.58 -5.64
C ILE A 351 -1.90 -5.38 -6.26
N VAL A 352 -2.21 -4.33 -5.47
CA VAL A 352 -2.97 -3.19 -6.03
C VAL A 352 -2.10 -2.25 -6.85
N ASN A 353 -0.80 -2.14 -6.53
CA ASN A 353 0.06 -1.12 -7.12
C ASN A 353 1.07 -1.61 -8.16
N ASP A 354 0.98 -2.89 -8.59
CA ASP A 354 1.73 -3.39 -9.75
C ASP A 354 1.65 -2.49 -10.99
N PRO A 355 0.52 -1.79 -11.31
CA PRO A 355 0.48 -0.82 -12.39
C PRO A 355 1.60 0.23 -12.36
N ASP A 356 2.11 0.60 -11.18
CA ASP A 356 3.18 1.60 -11.03
C ASP A 356 4.50 1.15 -11.66
N PHE A 357 4.75 -0.17 -11.68
CA PHE A 357 5.91 -0.79 -12.31
C PHE A 357 5.58 -1.29 -13.71
N ALA A 358 4.45 -1.98 -13.85
CA ALA A 358 4.02 -2.60 -15.10
C ALA A 358 3.82 -1.56 -16.23
N ARG A 359 3.50 -0.29 -15.90
CA ARG A 359 3.43 0.81 -16.88
C ARG A 359 4.72 1.07 -17.65
N PHE A 360 5.87 0.63 -17.15
CA PHE A 360 7.15 0.75 -17.86
C PHE A 360 7.46 -0.44 -18.78
N ALA A 361 6.58 -1.45 -18.84
CA ALA A 361 6.74 -2.61 -19.69
C ALA A 361 6.78 -2.23 -21.17
N LYS A 362 7.61 -2.93 -21.95
CA LYS A 362 7.63 -2.79 -23.41
C LYS A 362 6.42 -3.49 -24.04
N THR A 363 6.04 -4.66 -23.50
CA THR A 363 4.84 -5.37 -23.92
C THR A 363 4.09 -5.94 -22.71
N PRO A 364 2.76 -6.08 -22.77
CA PRO A 364 1.97 -6.70 -21.70
C PRO A 364 2.38 -8.14 -21.37
N LYS A 365 2.84 -8.89 -22.38
CA LYS A 365 3.32 -10.27 -22.21
C LYS A 365 4.61 -10.33 -21.39
N ASP A 366 5.48 -9.32 -21.53
CA ASP A 366 6.70 -9.22 -20.72
C ASP A 366 6.38 -9.10 -19.23
N ALA A 367 5.34 -8.34 -18.86
CA ALA A 367 4.89 -8.18 -17.49
C ALA A 367 4.04 -9.38 -16.99
N LEU A 368 3.31 -10.07 -17.85
CA LEU A 368 2.47 -11.20 -17.43
C LEU A 368 3.31 -12.42 -17.02
N TRP A 369 4.07 -12.99 -17.96
CA TRP A 369 4.70 -14.30 -17.75
C TRP A 369 5.89 -14.25 -16.79
N SER A 370 6.66 -13.17 -16.84
CA SER A 370 7.81 -13.00 -15.95
C SER A 370 7.38 -12.96 -14.48
N GLN A 371 6.33 -12.22 -14.15
CA GLN A 371 5.84 -12.04 -12.79
C GLN A 371 5.11 -13.30 -12.29
N LEU A 372 4.26 -13.90 -13.12
CA LEU A 372 3.52 -15.12 -12.77
C LEU A 372 4.43 -16.29 -12.38
N ILE A 373 5.60 -16.38 -13.00
CA ILE A 373 6.58 -17.45 -12.74
C ILE A 373 7.58 -17.04 -11.65
N THR A 374 8.08 -15.81 -11.66
CA THR A 374 9.17 -15.40 -10.76
C THR A 374 8.70 -15.19 -9.33
N ILE A 375 7.49 -14.66 -9.11
CA ILE A 375 6.96 -14.42 -7.76
C ILE A 375 6.86 -15.74 -6.97
N PRO A 376 6.17 -16.80 -7.47
CA PRO A 376 6.01 -18.01 -6.67
C PRO A 376 7.35 -18.72 -6.46
N THR A 377 8.18 -18.77 -7.50
CA THR A 377 9.48 -19.46 -7.45
C THR A 377 10.48 -18.76 -6.54
N GLY A 378 10.68 -17.45 -6.68
CA GLY A 378 11.66 -16.69 -5.89
C GLY A 378 11.33 -16.67 -4.40
N PHE A 379 10.05 -16.44 -4.06
CA PHE A 379 9.62 -16.39 -2.67
C PHE A 379 9.59 -17.77 -2.00
N ALA A 380 9.23 -18.83 -2.75
CA ALA A 380 9.33 -20.20 -2.26
C ALA A 380 10.77 -20.64 -2.01
N LEU A 381 11.71 -20.26 -2.88
CA LEU A 381 13.13 -20.54 -2.68
C LEU A 381 13.67 -19.81 -1.44
N THR A 382 13.39 -18.51 -1.30
CA THR A 382 13.84 -17.73 -0.14
C THR A 382 13.26 -18.28 1.17
N SER A 383 11.98 -18.68 1.16
CA SER A 383 11.35 -19.29 2.34
C SER A 383 11.93 -20.66 2.69
N LEU A 384 12.29 -21.47 1.68
CA LEU A 384 12.96 -22.76 1.90
C LEU A 384 14.32 -22.57 2.57
N ILE A 385 15.10 -21.58 2.11
CA ILE A 385 16.37 -21.20 2.74
C ILE A 385 16.13 -20.88 4.22
N GLY A 386 15.06 -20.14 4.55
CA GLY A 386 14.72 -19.83 5.95
C GLY A 386 14.29 -21.02 6.80
N ILE A 387 13.47 -21.92 6.25
CA ILE A 387 13.07 -23.16 6.92
C ILE A 387 14.29 -24.03 7.24
N LEU A 388 15.17 -24.26 6.26
CA LEU A 388 16.36 -25.09 6.43
C LEU A 388 17.39 -24.45 7.37
N THR A 389 17.54 -23.12 7.30
CA THR A 389 18.40 -22.38 8.23
C THR A 389 17.88 -22.53 9.65
N THR A 390 16.58 -22.32 9.90
CA THR A 390 15.94 -22.50 11.23
C THR A 390 16.12 -23.94 11.75
N SER A 391 16.01 -24.93 10.85
CA SER A 391 16.27 -26.35 11.17
C SER A 391 17.68 -26.58 11.70
N ALA A 392 18.69 -26.02 11.03
CA ALA A 392 20.07 -26.08 11.46
C ALA A 392 20.29 -25.40 12.82
N CYS A 393 19.66 -24.24 13.05
CA CYS A 393 19.78 -23.51 14.31
C CYS A 393 19.32 -24.31 15.52
N THR A 394 18.22 -25.03 15.33
CA THR A 394 17.63 -25.86 16.40
C THR A 394 18.61 -26.95 16.84
N VAL A 395 19.45 -27.45 15.92
CA VAL A 395 20.53 -28.40 16.25
C VAL A 395 21.71 -27.72 16.95
N ILE A 396 22.08 -26.51 16.50
CA ILE A 396 23.23 -25.78 17.03
C ILE A 396 22.97 -25.24 18.45
N TYR A 397 21.79 -24.65 18.68
CA TYR A 397 21.49 -23.90 19.91
C TYR A 397 20.35 -24.49 20.75
N GLY A 398 19.67 -25.54 20.28
CA GLY A 398 18.53 -26.13 20.99
C GLY A 398 17.23 -25.31 20.94
N VAL A 399 17.23 -24.16 20.25
CA VAL A 399 16.07 -23.25 20.12
C VAL A 399 15.73 -22.96 18.66
N GLU A 400 14.44 -22.84 18.36
CA GLU A 400 13.93 -22.57 17.02
C GLU A 400 14.03 -21.06 16.69
N ILE A 401 15.15 -20.65 16.07
CA ILE A 401 15.39 -19.27 15.66
C ILE A 401 14.92 -19.07 14.21
N TRP A 402 13.79 -18.39 14.05
CA TRP A 402 13.14 -18.15 12.75
C TRP A 402 13.55 -16.82 12.09
N ASN A 403 14.02 -15.85 12.89
CA ASN A 403 14.56 -14.59 12.39
C ASN A 403 16.04 -14.75 12.02
N PRO A 404 16.43 -14.57 10.75
CA PRO A 404 17.83 -14.74 10.34
C PRO A 404 18.77 -13.71 10.99
N LEU A 405 18.27 -12.52 11.35
CA LEU A 405 19.09 -11.51 12.01
C LEU A 405 19.38 -11.88 13.47
N ASP A 406 18.42 -12.48 14.16
CA ASP A 406 18.66 -12.98 15.52
C ASP A 406 19.62 -14.16 15.49
N LEU A 407 19.53 -15.03 14.49
CA LEU A 407 20.51 -16.10 14.30
C LEU A 407 21.95 -15.57 14.12
N LEU A 408 22.12 -14.50 13.34
CA LEU A 408 23.42 -13.84 13.20
C LEU A 408 23.93 -13.25 14.52
N LYS A 409 23.04 -12.83 15.45
CA LYS A 409 23.43 -12.40 16.80
C LYS A 409 24.01 -13.59 17.59
N TYR A 410 23.35 -14.74 17.56
CA TYR A 410 23.85 -15.96 18.21
C TYR A 410 25.22 -16.38 17.65
N PHE A 411 25.41 -16.26 16.33
CA PHE A 411 26.71 -16.53 15.70
C PHE A 411 27.80 -15.58 16.21
N LEU A 412 27.47 -14.31 16.48
CA LEU A 412 28.43 -13.37 17.08
C LEU A 412 28.73 -13.70 18.55
N ASP A 413 27.76 -14.24 19.29
CA ASP A 413 27.91 -14.56 20.71
C ASP A 413 28.81 -15.77 20.94
N ASP A 414 28.72 -16.78 20.06
CA ASP A 414 29.46 -18.04 20.20
C ASP A 414 30.70 -18.14 19.30
N GLY A 415 30.89 -17.18 18.40
CA GLY A 415 31.89 -17.21 17.35
C GLY A 415 33.16 -16.41 17.63
N GLY A 416 34.26 -16.81 16.97
CA GLY A 416 35.53 -16.07 16.95
C GLY A 416 35.62 -15.02 15.84
N THR A 417 36.83 -14.51 15.59
CA THR A 417 37.08 -13.46 14.58
C THR A 417 36.58 -13.82 13.18
N GLY A 418 36.71 -15.08 12.74
CA GLY A 418 36.21 -15.53 11.44
C GLY A 418 34.68 -15.43 11.32
N THR A 419 33.96 -15.78 12.39
CA THR A 419 32.50 -15.66 12.45
C THR A 419 32.06 -14.20 12.36
N ARG A 420 32.77 -13.30 13.05
CA ARG A 420 32.48 -11.86 13.01
C ARG A 420 32.55 -11.29 11.59
N VAL A 421 33.57 -11.70 10.82
CA VAL A 421 33.72 -11.32 9.40
C VAL A 421 32.59 -11.89 8.54
N GLY A 422 32.25 -13.17 8.71
CA GLY A 422 31.13 -13.79 7.99
C GLY A 422 29.80 -13.09 8.25
N VAL A 423 29.51 -12.80 9.53
CA VAL A 423 28.30 -12.07 9.94
C VAL A 423 28.29 -10.66 9.34
N PHE A 424 29.43 -9.95 9.28
CA PHE A 424 29.49 -8.61 8.69
C PHE A 424 29.04 -8.62 7.22
N PHE A 425 29.58 -9.54 6.40
CA PHE A 425 29.25 -9.60 4.97
C PHE A 425 27.80 -10.04 4.73
N ILE A 426 27.28 -10.98 5.52
CA ILE A 426 25.88 -11.41 5.40
C ILE A 426 24.94 -10.27 5.84
N ALA A 427 25.24 -9.61 6.97
CA ALA A 427 24.46 -8.47 7.45
C ALA A 427 24.51 -7.30 6.46
N PHE A 428 25.65 -7.04 5.81
CA PHE A 428 25.75 -6.05 4.74
C PHE A 428 24.87 -6.41 3.54
N ALA A 429 24.87 -7.66 3.11
CA ALA A 429 24.00 -8.12 2.03
C ALA A 429 22.52 -8.02 2.41
N PHE A 430 22.14 -8.32 3.65
CA PHE A 430 20.77 -8.14 4.14
C PHE A 430 20.39 -6.66 4.30
N ALA A 431 21.31 -5.77 4.68
CA ALA A 431 21.09 -4.33 4.65
C ALA A 431 20.81 -3.84 3.22
N LEU A 432 21.59 -4.32 2.23
CA LEU A 432 21.33 -4.06 0.82
C LEU A 432 19.97 -4.62 0.37
N ALA A 433 19.60 -5.81 0.86
CA ALA A 433 18.32 -6.43 0.57
C ALA A 433 17.14 -5.54 1.01
N GLN A 434 17.20 -5.05 2.25
CA GLN A 434 16.19 -4.17 2.83
C GLN A 434 16.17 -2.80 2.19
N LEU A 435 17.33 -2.23 1.85
CA LEU A 435 17.39 -0.98 1.09
C LEU A 435 16.65 -1.13 -0.24
N GLY A 436 16.98 -2.16 -1.04
CA GLY A 436 16.38 -2.35 -2.35
C GLY A 436 14.87 -2.61 -2.31
N THR A 437 14.41 -3.47 -1.39
CA THR A 437 12.97 -3.73 -1.22
C THR A 437 12.24 -2.50 -0.73
N ASN A 438 12.83 -1.74 0.20
CA ASN A 438 12.18 -0.55 0.74
C ASN A 438 12.04 0.57 -0.31
N ILE A 439 13.05 0.72 -1.17
CA ILE A 439 12.97 1.66 -2.29
C ILE A 439 11.88 1.24 -3.27
N ALA A 440 11.91 -0.03 -3.72
CA ALA A 440 10.95 -0.60 -4.66
C ALA A 440 9.52 -0.54 -4.12
N ALA A 441 9.20 -1.36 -3.13
CA ALA A 441 7.83 -1.67 -2.73
C ALA A 441 7.15 -0.49 -2.01
N ASN A 442 7.94 0.39 -1.37
CA ASN A 442 7.40 1.39 -0.45
C ASN A 442 7.65 2.82 -0.90
N SER A 443 8.91 3.26 -1.05
CA SER A 443 9.19 4.68 -1.31
C SER A 443 8.71 5.14 -2.69
N VAL A 444 8.92 4.34 -3.74
CA VAL A 444 8.48 4.66 -5.11
C VAL A 444 6.96 4.56 -5.22
N SER A 445 6.36 3.54 -4.60
CA SER A 445 4.90 3.37 -4.52
C SER A 445 4.23 4.54 -3.82
N ALA A 446 4.68 4.88 -2.60
CA ALA A 446 4.21 6.06 -1.86
C ALA A 446 4.40 7.34 -2.66
N GLY A 447 5.56 7.48 -3.32
CA GLY A 447 5.85 8.61 -4.19
C GLY A 447 4.82 8.76 -5.30
N THR A 448 4.51 7.66 -5.99
CA THR A 448 3.52 7.61 -7.09
C THR A 448 2.09 7.88 -6.59
N ASP A 449 1.72 7.38 -5.42
CA ASP A 449 0.41 7.68 -4.83
C ASP A 449 0.30 9.15 -4.42
N MET A 450 1.34 9.68 -3.78
CA MET A 450 1.38 11.07 -3.32
C MET A 450 1.38 12.07 -4.47
N THR A 451 1.93 11.72 -5.64
CA THR A 451 1.77 12.58 -6.83
C THR A 451 0.32 12.67 -7.26
N ALA A 452 -0.54 11.68 -7.01
CA ALA A 452 -1.98 11.79 -7.26
C ALA A 452 -2.74 12.51 -6.14
N LEU A 453 -2.29 12.43 -4.89
CA LEU A 453 -2.93 13.13 -3.76
C LEU A 453 -2.72 14.64 -3.81
N LEU A 454 -1.51 15.09 -4.17
CA LEU A 454 -1.17 16.51 -4.28
C LEU A 454 -0.31 16.79 -5.54
N PRO A 455 -0.87 16.65 -6.76
CA PRO A 455 -0.10 16.65 -8.02
C PRO A 455 0.67 17.95 -8.27
N ARG A 456 0.09 19.09 -7.87
CA ARG A 456 0.71 20.41 -7.95
C ARG A 456 2.02 20.52 -7.17
N PHE A 457 2.20 19.76 -6.08
CA PHE A 457 3.30 19.95 -5.12
C PHE A 457 4.22 18.75 -4.96
N LEU A 458 3.76 17.54 -5.29
CA LEU A 458 4.50 16.31 -5.04
C LEU A 458 4.86 15.62 -6.36
N ASN A 459 6.15 15.35 -6.52
CA ASN A 459 6.68 14.39 -7.50
C ASN A 459 7.12 13.11 -6.77
N ILE A 460 7.44 12.04 -7.51
CA ILE A 460 7.78 10.73 -6.91
C ILE A 460 8.92 10.86 -5.90
N ARG A 461 9.93 11.70 -6.18
CA ARG A 461 11.07 11.92 -5.28
C ARG A 461 10.64 12.58 -3.96
N ARG A 462 9.88 13.68 -4.04
CA ARG A 462 9.36 14.40 -2.86
C ARG A 462 8.46 13.48 -2.03
N GLY A 463 7.58 12.72 -2.67
CA GLY A 463 6.73 11.75 -1.98
C GLY A 463 7.53 10.62 -1.31
N GLY A 464 8.61 10.14 -1.94
CA GLY A 464 9.54 9.18 -1.34
C GLY A 464 10.20 9.70 -0.06
N TYR A 465 10.61 10.97 -0.01
CA TYR A 465 11.14 11.58 1.22
C TYR A 465 10.08 11.78 2.30
N ILE A 466 8.84 12.13 1.92
CA ILE A 466 7.72 12.19 2.87
C ILE A 466 7.46 10.80 3.45
N CYS A 467 7.44 9.76 2.61
CA CYS A 467 7.33 8.36 3.03
C CYS A 467 8.42 7.99 4.05
N ALA A 468 9.67 8.39 3.80
CA ALA A 468 10.77 8.15 4.72
C ALA A 468 10.61 8.88 6.07
N ALA A 469 10.13 10.12 6.06
CA ALA A 469 9.90 10.89 7.28
C ALA A 469 8.72 10.33 8.10
N VAL A 470 7.61 10.01 7.44
CA VAL A 470 6.44 9.37 8.08
C VAL A 470 6.84 8.00 8.64
N GLY A 471 7.62 7.21 7.90
CA GLY A 471 8.11 5.91 8.35
C GLY A 471 8.88 5.96 9.67
N ILE A 472 9.61 7.05 9.97
CA ILE A 472 10.17 7.28 11.32
C ILE A 472 9.09 7.68 12.31
N ALA A 473 8.27 8.67 11.96
CA ALA A 473 7.28 9.26 12.86
C ALA A 473 6.26 8.24 13.39
N MET A 474 6.04 7.15 12.67
CA MET A 474 5.16 6.06 13.07
C MET A 474 5.75 5.11 14.12
N CYS A 475 7.01 5.30 14.54
CA CYS A 475 7.67 4.49 15.57
C CYS A 475 7.62 2.97 15.26
N PRO A 476 8.24 2.51 14.16
CA PRO A 476 8.08 1.15 13.65
C PRO A 476 8.51 0.04 14.63
N TRP A 477 9.38 0.35 15.59
CA TRP A 477 9.77 -0.56 16.67
C TRP A 477 8.60 -1.00 17.55
N ASN A 478 7.57 -0.16 17.73
CA ASN A 478 6.37 -0.54 18.48
C ASN A 478 5.52 -1.58 17.74
N LEU A 479 5.53 -1.55 16.39
CA LEU A 479 4.80 -2.52 15.58
C LEU A 479 5.44 -3.91 15.62
N LEU A 480 6.76 -3.94 15.81
CA LEU A 480 7.56 -5.16 15.87
C LEU A 480 7.84 -5.62 17.32
N GLU A 481 7.22 -4.99 18.32
CA GLU A 481 7.41 -5.34 19.74
C GLU A 481 6.94 -6.77 20.04
N SER A 482 5.94 -7.25 19.31
CA SER A 482 5.54 -8.65 19.33
C SER A 482 5.12 -9.12 17.94
N THR A 483 5.38 -10.40 17.65
CA THR A 483 4.91 -11.07 16.43
C THR A 483 3.39 -10.99 16.28
N ASN A 484 2.65 -10.99 17.40
CA ASN A 484 1.20 -10.93 17.42
C ASN A 484 0.68 -9.56 16.93
N ASN A 485 1.33 -8.47 17.35
CA ASN A 485 0.93 -7.12 16.92
C ASN A 485 1.15 -6.97 15.41
N PHE A 486 2.34 -7.30 14.91
CA PHE A 486 2.68 -7.14 13.50
C PHE A 486 1.75 -7.92 12.56
N THR A 487 1.52 -9.21 12.81
CA THR A 487 0.64 -10.04 11.97
C THR A 487 -0.81 -9.57 12.02
N THR A 488 -1.27 -9.09 13.18
CA THR A 488 -2.62 -8.52 13.33
C THR A 488 -2.76 -7.24 12.50
N TYR A 489 -1.76 -6.35 12.52
CA TYR A 489 -1.77 -5.15 11.68
C TYR A 489 -1.80 -5.49 10.19
N LEU A 490 -0.96 -6.40 9.72
CA LEU A 490 -0.96 -6.80 8.30
C LEU A 490 -2.29 -7.39 7.86
N SER A 491 -2.88 -8.24 8.71
CA SER A 491 -4.17 -8.87 8.44
C SER A 491 -5.31 -7.85 8.43
N ALA A 492 -5.29 -6.87 9.33
CA ALA A 492 -6.28 -5.80 9.39
C ALA A 492 -6.28 -4.94 8.12
N TYR A 493 -5.09 -4.58 7.64
CA TYR A 493 -4.97 -3.74 6.45
C TYR A 493 -5.28 -4.47 5.14
N SER A 494 -5.00 -5.77 5.09
CA SER A 494 -5.39 -6.66 3.98
C SER A 494 -6.90 -6.59 3.70
N VAL A 495 -7.74 -6.35 4.71
CA VAL A 495 -9.20 -6.16 4.55
C VAL A 495 -9.54 -4.99 3.62
N PHE A 496 -8.86 -3.85 3.79
CA PHE A 496 -9.12 -2.66 2.99
C PHE A 496 -8.56 -2.82 1.56
N LEU A 497 -7.32 -3.32 1.45
CA LEU A 497 -6.65 -3.44 0.15
C LEU A 497 -7.28 -4.52 -0.73
N SER A 498 -7.72 -5.64 -0.16
CA SER A 498 -8.45 -6.68 -0.92
C SER A 498 -9.77 -6.17 -1.48
N SER A 499 -10.50 -5.35 -0.72
CA SER A 499 -11.76 -4.73 -1.17
C SER A 499 -11.51 -3.72 -2.30
N ILE A 500 -10.42 -2.95 -2.25
CA ILE A 500 -9.98 -2.08 -3.35
C ILE A 500 -9.64 -2.92 -4.58
N ALA A 501 -8.80 -3.95 -4.42
CA ALA A 501 -8.42 -4.85 -5.51
C ALA A 501 -9.66 -5.48 -6.19
N GLY A 502 -10.66 -5.87 -5.40
CA GLY A 502 -11.92 -6.41 -5.91
C GLY A 502 -12.68 -5.47 -6.81
N VAL A 503 -12.80 -4.19 -6.41
CA VAL A 503 -13.43 -3.16 -7.24
C VAL A 503 -12.65 -2.93 -8.54
N LEU A 504 -11.32 -2.76 -8.46
CA LEU A 504 -10.48 -2.45 -9.63
C LEU A 504 -10.46 -3.58 -10.66
N ILE A 505 -10.28 -4.82 -10.20
CA ILE A 505 -10.25 -6.00 -11.07
C ILE A 505 -11.63 -6.22 -11.67
N SER A 506 -12.70 -6.07 -10.89
CA SER A 506 -14.07 -6.24 -11.41
C SER A 506 -14.43 -5.18 -12.45
N ASP A 507 -14.04 -3.92 -12.21
CA ASP A 507 -14.23 -2.82 -13.15
C ASP A 507 -13.55 -3.09 -14.49
N TYR A 508 -12.27 -3.45 -14.46
CA TYR A 508 -11.51 -3.66 -15.68
C TYR A 508 -11.97 -4.90 -16.45
N TYR A 509 -12.06 -6.06 -15.79
CA TYR A 509 -12.24 -7.34 -16.47
C TYR A 509 -13.71 -7.67 -16.78
N PHE A 510 -14.63 -7.37 -15.86
CA PHE A 510 -16.03 -7.80 -15.99
C PHE A 510 -16.96 -6.70 -16.47
N VAL A 511 -16.80 -5.47 -15.97
CA VAL A 511 -17.69 -4.34 -16.31
C VAL A 511 -17.26 -3.68 -17.63
N ARG A 512 -16.00 -3.25 -17.71
CA ARG A 512 -15.48 -2.50 -18.87
C ARG A 512 -14.88 -3.37 -19.96
N LYS A 513 -14.60 -4.64 -19.64
CA LYS A 513 -14.02 -5.65 -20.55
C LYS A 513 -12.74 -5.14 -21.24
N GLY A 514 -11.84 -4.59 -20.44
CA GLY A 514 -10.56 -4.07 -20.90
C GLY A 514 -10.61 -2.64 -21.44
N TYR A 515 -11.77 -2.03 -21.64
CA TYR A 515 -11.87 -0.69 -22.24
C TYR A 515 -11.71 0.44 -21.22
N LEU A 516 -10.68 1.26 -21.39
CA LEU A 516 -10.48 2.51 -20.66
C LEU A 516 -10.23 3.69 -21.61
N GLN A 517 -11.05 4.72 -21.48
CA GLN A 517 -10.87 6.01 -22.15
C GLN A 517 -9.87 6.89 -21.40
N ILE A 518 -8.58 6.81 -21.75
CA ILE A 518 -7.49 7.39 -20.94
C ILE A 518 -7.56 8.91 -20.80
N LYS A 519 -7.94 9.65 -21.86
CA LYS A 519 -8.01 11.12 -21.81
C LYS A 519 -8.91 11.62 -20.67
N ASP A 520 -10.04 10.96 -20.45
CA ASP A 520 -10.99 11.36 -19.41
C ASP A 520 -10.56 10.98 -17.99
N LEU A 521 -9.61 10.05 -17.83
CA LEU A 521 -9.01 9.77 -16.51
C LEU A 521 -8.15 10.94 -16.00
N TYR A 522 -7.87 11.94 -16.85
CA TYR A 522 -7.17 13.17 -16.50
C TYR A 522 -8.06 14.42 -16.63
N SER A 523 -9.37 14.22 -16.79
CA SER A 523 -10.34 15.30 -16.97
C SER A 523 -11.25 15.44 -15.75
N GLY A 524 -11.32 16.65 -15.19
CA GLY A 524 -12.25 17.00 -14.11
C GLY A 524 -13.59 17.52 -14.61
N LYS A 525 -13.93 17.30 -15.88
CA LYS A 525 -15.18 17.77 -16.51
C LYS A 525 -16.36 17.00 -15.95
N GLU A 526 -17.41 17.71 -15.57
CA GLU A 526 -18.63 17.12 -15.00
C GLU A 526 -19.38 16.22 -15.99
N THR A 527 -19.19 16.48 -17.30
CA THR A 527 -19.73 15.69 -18.40
C THR A 527 -18.88 14.44 -18.73
N GLY A 528 -17.71 14.29 -18.12
CA GLY A 528 -16.79 13.17 -18.39
C GLY A 528 -17.29 11.84 -17.79
N PRO A 529 -16.97 10.70 -18.41
CA PRO A 529 -17.47 9.39 -17.99
C PRO A 529 -17.05 8.98 -16.57
N TYR A 530 -15.90 9.46 -16.08
CA TYR A 530 -15.39 9.12 -14.74
C TYR A 530 -15.71 10.15 -13.67
N TYR A 531 -16.47 11.20 -14.00
CA TYR A 531 -16.86 12.20 -13.00
C TYR A 531 -17.97 11.68 -12.07
N TYR A 532 -18.88 10.84 -12.57
CA TYR A 532 -19.97 10.26 -11.78
C TYR A 532 -20.77 11.31 -11.01
N THR A 533 -21.07 11.06 -9.73
CA THR A 533 -21.85 11.94 -8.87
C THR A 533 -20.88 12.77 -8.02
N TYR A 534 -20.71 14.04 -8.35
CA TYR A 534 -19.77 14.97 -7.68
C TYR A 534 -18.30 14.50 -7.66
N GLY A 535 -17.87 13.68 -8.62
CA GLY A 535 -16.52 13.08 -8.64
C GLY A 535 -16.41 11.70 -8.02
N PHE A 536 -17.50 11.15 -7.46
CA PHE A 536 -17.50 9.89 -6.72
C PHE A 536 -18.38 8.84 -7.41
N ASN A 537 -17.83 7.64 -7.61
CA ASN A 537 -18.61 6.49 -8.00
C ASN A 537 -19.20 5.80 -6.77
N TRP A 538 -20.47 6.09 -6.47
CA TRP A 538 -21.16 5.46 -5.33
C TRP A 538 -21.13 3.93 -5.41
N ARG A 539 -21.11 3.34 -6.62
CA ARG A 539 -21.05 1.87 -6.82
C ARG A 539 -19.73 1.29 -6.32
N GLY A 540 -18.62 1.98 -6.61
CA GLY A 540 -17.29 1.62 -6.13
C GLY A 540 -17.20 1.66 -4.61
N TYR A 541 -17.74 2.72 -3.99
CA TYR A 541 -17.77 2.85 -2.54
C TYR A 541 -18.69 1.84 -1.84
N THR A 542 -19.89 1.60 -2.38
CA THR A 542 -20.79 0.56 -1.84
C THR A 542 -20.14 -0.81 -1.91
N ALA A 543 -19.53 -1.17 -3.04
CA ALA A 543 -18.81 -2.43 -3.19
C ALA A 543 -17.64 -2.55 -2.22
N TYR A 544 -16.83 -1.49 -2.08
CA TYR A 544 -15.72 -1.43 -1.14
C TYR A 544 -16.17 -1.63 0.32
N ILE A 545 -17.22 -0.93 0.75
CA ILE A 545 -17.77 -1.08 2.11
C ILE A 545 -18.30 -2.50 2.33
N CYS A 546 -19.05 -3.05 1.37
CA CYS A 546 -19.55 -4.42 1.44
C CYS A 546 -18.42 -5.47 1.47
N GLY A 547 -17.24 -5.18 0.91
CA GLY A 547 -16.05 -6.03 1.04
C GLY A 547 -15.43 -6.00 2.44
N ILE A 548 -15.47 -4.86 3.11
CA ILE A 548 -14.88 -4.70 4.45
C ILE A 548 -15.77 -5.36 5.52
N LEU A 549 -17.09 -5.16 5.43
CA LEU A 549 -18.06 -5.52 6.48
C LEU A 549 -17.92 -6.97 7.01
N PRO A 550 -17.76 -8.01 6.18
CA PRO A 550 -17.64 -9.40 6.65
C PRO A 550 -16.45 -9.64 7.59
N ASN A 551 -15.40 -8.83 7.47
CA ASN A 551 -14.15 -9.00 8.21
C ASN A 551 -14.10 -8.22 9.53
N ILE A 552 -14.99 -7.24 9.73
CA ILE A 552 -14.93 -6.34 10.89
C ILE A 552 -15.09 -7.11 12.20
N VAL A 553 -16.05 -8.04 12.27
CA VAL A 553 -16.32 -8.78 13.50
C VAL A 553 -15.13 -9.68 13.86
N GLY A 554 -14.53 -10.37 12.88
CA GLY A 554 -13.35 -11.18 13.16
C GLY A 554 -12.09 -10.35 13.45
N PHE A 555 -11.97 -9.15 12.89
CA PHE A 555 -10.92 -8.19 13.25
C PHE A 555 -11.03 -7.74 14.72
N VAL A 556 -12.26 -7.47 15.20
CA VAL A 556 -12.51 -7.19 16.62
C VAL A 556 -12.09 -8.38 17.50
N GLY A 557 -12.25 -9.61 17.01
CA GLY A 557 -11.71 -10.81 17.62
C GLY A 557 -10.19 -10.81 17.74
N ALA A 558 -9.51 -10.50 16.64
CA ALA A 558 -8.05 -10.50 16.57
C ALA A 558 -7.38 -9.47 17.51
N ILE A 559 -8.07 -8.41 17.89
CA ILE A 559 -7.59 -7.42 18.88
C ILE A 559 -7.92 -7.80 20.33
N GLY A 560 -8.36 -9.04 20.59
CA GLY A 560 -8.53 -9.61 21.93
C GLY A 560 -9.94 -9.45 22.53
N ARG A 561 -10.98 -9.34 21.69
CA ARG A 561 -12.38 -9.37 22.15
C ARG A 561 -13.03 -10.70 21.81
N ASP A 562 -13.97 -11.13 22.64
CA ASP A 562 -14.75 -12.33 22.35
C ASP A 562 -15.70 -12.07 21.19
N VAL A 563 -15.60 -12.90 20.16
CA VAL A 563 -16.45 -12.83 18.96
C VAL A 563 -16.87 -14.24 18.53
N PRO A 564 -17.97 -14.38 17.79
CA PRO A 564 -18.40 -15.70 17.30
C PRO A 564 -17.31 -16.36 16.46
N ILE A 565 -17.08 -17.67 16.66
CA ILE A 565 -16.03 -18.42 15.95
C ILE A 565 -16.15 -18.32 14.41
N GLY A 566 -17.39 -18.23 13.89
CA GLY A 566 -17.64 -18.01 12.47
C GLY A 566 -17.03 -16.72 11.93
N ALA A 567 -17.05 -15.63 12.72
CA ALA A 567 -16.42 -14.37 12.33
C ALA A 567 -14.90 -14.48 12.30
N THR A 568 -14.32 -15.24 13.23
CA THR A 568 -12.88 -15.57 13.23
C THR A 568 -12.51 -16.34 11.97
N TYR A 569 -13.31 -17.32 11.54
CA TYR A 569 -13.07 -18.07 10.31
C TYR A 569 -13.15 -17.21 9.04
N VAL A 570 -14.11 -16.27 8.97
CA VAL A 570 -14.17 -15.31 7.85
C VAL A 570 -12.92 -14.44 7.82
N TYR A 571 -12.47 -13.94 8.99
CA TYR A 571 -11.28 -13.10 9.07
C TYR A 571 -9.97 -13.84 8.77
N ARG A 572 -9.89 -15.15 9.06
CA ARG A 572 -8.77 -15.99 8.58
C ARG A 572 -8.67 -15.99 7.05
N LEU A 573 -9.79 -15.79 6.34
CA LEU A 573 -9.87 -15.67 4.89
C LEU A 573 -10.01 -14.21 4.43
N ASN A 574 -9.54 -13.24 5.22
CA ASN A 574 -9.87 -11.83 5.04
C ASN A 574 -9.73 -11.29 3.62
N PHE A 575 -8.63 -11.63 2.95
CA PHE A 575 -8.33 -11.17 1.60
C PHE A 575 -9.38 -11.67 0.62
N PHE A 576 -9.71 -12.97 0.63
CA PHE A 576 -10.72 -13.52 -0.27
C PHE A 576 -12.12 -13.03 0.06
N ALA A 577 -12.46 -12.96 1.35
CA ALA A 577 -13.76 -12.44 1.78
C ALA A 577 -13.97 -11.01 1.27
N GLY A 578 -12.97 -10.13 1.44
CA GLY A 578 -13.03 -8.75 0.96
C GLY A 578 -13.03 -8.63 -0.56
N PHE A 579 -12.12 -9.34 -1.22
CA PHE A 579 -12.00 -9.33 -2.68
C PHE A 579 -13.28 -9.82 -3.37
N ILE A 580 -13.80 -10.99 -2.96
CA ILE A 580 -14.96 -11.62 -3.61
C ILE A 580 -16.21 -10.79 -3.39
N ALA A 581 -16.46 -10.36 -2.14
CA ALA A 581 -17.63 -9.54 -1.82
C ALA A 581 -17.60 -8.19 -2.58
N ALA A 582 -16.47 -7.48 -2.57
CA ALA A 582 -16.34 -6.23 -3.32
C ALA A 582 -16.49 -6.43 -4.83
N SER A 583 -15.85 -7.45 -5.40
CA SER A 583 -15.92 -7.76 -6.84
C SER A 583 -17.35 -8.07 -7.29
N ALA A 584 -18.05 -8.91 -6.53
CA ALA A 584 -19.41 -9.34 -6.82
C ALA A 584 -20.41 -8.18 -6.70
N ILE A 585 -20.34 -7.39 -5.62
CA ILE A 585 -21.22 -6.24 -5.44
C ILE A 585 -20.96 -5.19 -6.52
N TYR A 586 -19.70 -4.91 -6.87
CA TYR A 586 -19.39 -3.97 -7.94
C TYR A 586 -19.97 -4.44 -9.28
N TYR A 587 -19.79 -5.71 -9.62
CA TYR A 587 -20.35 -6.29 -10.84
C TYR A 587 -21.88 -6.20 -10.87
N LEU A 588 -22.57 -6.61 -9.80
CA LEU A 588 -24.03 -6.56 -9.71
C LEU A 588 -24.58 -5.13 -9.80
N LEU A 589 -23.96 -4.18 -9.10
CA LEU A 589 -24.38 -2.78 -9.17
C LEU A 589 -24.21 -2.20 -10.57
N ASN A 590 -23.14 -2.57 -11.29
CA ASN A 590 -22.94 -2.13 -12.67
C ASN A 590 -23.81 -2.88 -13.67
N HIS A 591 -24.27 -4.09 -13.35
CA HIS A 591 -25.26 -4.79 -14.17
C HIS A 591 -26.62 -4.09 -14.14
N PHE A 592 -27.09 -3.67 -12.96
CA PHE A 592 -28.39 -2.99 -12.82
C PHE A 592 -28.32 -1.48 -13.05
N PHE A 593 -27.18 -0.86 -12.74
CA PHE A 593 -26.94 0.56 -12.92
C PHE A 593 -25.62 0.76 -13.69
N PRO A 594 -25.60 0.58 -15.02
CA PRO A 594 -24.37 0.65 -15.81
C PRO A 594 -23.60 1.97 -15.64
N VAL A 595 -22.27 1.86 -15.68
CA VAL A 595 -21.36 3.02 -15.75
C VAL A 595 -21.01 3.34 -17.21
N PRO A 596 -20.73 4.60 -17.54
CA PRO A 596 -20.31 4.99 -18.89
C PRO A 596 -18.89 4.50 -19.21
N ALA A 597 -18.49 4.64 -20.48
CA ALA A 597 -17.20 4.20 -21.02
C ALA A 597 -16.93 2.69 -20.79
N CYS A 598 -17.90 1.86 -21.16
CA CYS A 598 -17.77 0.39 -21.17
C CYS A 598 -17.80 -0.14 -22.61
N SER A 599 -17.26 -1.34 -22.82
CA SER A 599 -17.40 -2.06 -24.08
C SER A 599 -18.28 -3.30 -23.92
N GLU A 600 -19.05 -3.64 -24.96
CA GLU A 600 -19.85 -4.86 -25.00
C GLU A 600 -18.98 -6.12 -25.16
N VAL A 601 -17.82 -5.99 -25.78
CA VAL A 601 -16.85 -7.07 -26.02
C VAL A 601 -15.50 -6.70 -25.42
N TRP A 602 -14.58 -7.66 -25.34
CA TRP A 602 -13.23 -7.36 -24.87
C TRP A 602 -12.54 -6.35 -25.81
N ASN A 603 -12.12 -5.20 -25.29
CA ASN A 603 -11.53 -4.12 -26.10
C ASN A 603 -10.48 -3.33 -25.33
N GLU A 604 -9.19 -3.65 -25.52
CA GLU A 604 -8.07 -2.88 -24.97
C GLU A 604 -7.45 -2.00 -26.07
N VAL A 605 -7.41 -0.68 -25.85
CA VAL A 605 -6.97 0.33 -26.85
C VAL A 605 -5.63 1.00 -26.50
N GLY A 606 -4.81 0.35 -25.68
CA GLY A 606 -3.65 0.96 -25.01
C GLY A 606 -2.53 1.51 -25.91
N ASP A 607 -2.31 0.91 -27.08
CA ASP A 607 -1.20 1.30 -27.97
C ASP A 607 -1.46 2.59 -28.79
N GLU A 608 -2.70 3.09 -28.82
CA GLU A 608 -3.09 4.27 -29.61
C GLU A 608 -2.80 5.62 -28.92
N ILE A 609 -2.38 5.61 -27.65
CA ILE A 609 -2.25 6.81 -26.82
C ILE A 609 -0.78 7.05 -26.47
N THR A 610 -0.12 7.90 -27.25
CA THR A 610 1.31 8.22 -27.12
C THR A 610 1.58 9.50 -26.34
N GLU A 611 0.70 10.51 -26.44
CA GLU A 611 0.77 11.77 -25.69
C GLU A 611 -0.64 12.27 -25.33
N ILE A 612 -0.81 12.77 -24.10
CA ILE A 612 -2.02 13.50 -23.71
C ILE A 612 -1.66 14.99 -23.64
N ILE A 613 -1.98 15.74 -24.68
CA ILE A 613 -1.94 17.20 -24.66
C ILE A 613 -3.32 17.67 -24.17
N LEU A 614 -3.37 18.35 -23.03
CA LEU A 614 -4.62 18.82 -22.40
C LEU A 614 -4.85 20.32 -22.58
N ALA A 615 -4.06 20.98 -23.43
CA ALA A 615 -4.36 22.33 -23.88
C ALA A 615 -5.76 22.29 -24.50
N GLU A 616 -6.71 22.87 -23.78
CA GLU A 616 -8.03 23.13 -24.33
C GLU A 616 -7.81 24.23 -25.36
N ASP A 617 -7.82 23.86 -26.64
CA ASP A 617 -8.01 24.86 -27.69
C ASP A 617 -9.30 25.60 -27.36
N SER A 618 -9.17 26.90 -27.11
CA SER A 618 -10.27 27.78 -26.73
C SER A 618 -11.23 28.07 -27.89
N ASP A 619 -11.33 27.19 -28.89
CA ASP A 619 -12.21 27.31 -30.06
C ASP A 619 -12.51 25.93 -30.66
N SER A 620 -13.54 25.25 -30.17
CA SER A 620 -14.20 24.20 -30.96
C SER A 620 -15.68 24.05 -30.60
N THR A 621 -16.42 25.14 -30.76
CA THR A 621 -17.84 25.06 -31.14
C THR A 621 -17.91 24.86 -32.64
N TYR A 622 -17.86 23.61 -33.13
CA TYR A 622 -18.38 23.28 -34.47
C TYR A 622 -18.87 21.81 -34.54
N ASP A 623 -20.20 21.73 -34.66
CA ASP A 623 -21.04 20.82 -35.44
C ASP A 623 -21.20 19.33 -35.05
N GLU A 624 -22.31 19.09 -34.35
CA GLU A 624 -23.17 17.94 -34.59
C GLU A 624 -23.70 17.98 -36.05
N GLU A 625 -23.08 17.24 -36.97
CA GLU A 625 -23.77 16.82 -38.20
C GLU A 625 -23.64 15.31 -38.45
N GLN A 626 -24.77 14.65 -38.22
CA GLN A 626 -25.33 13.53 -38.98
C GLN A 626 -24.35 12.55 -39.65
N GLY A 627 -24.25 11.36 -39.04
CA GLY A 627 -23.71 10.18 -39.70
C GLY A 627 -24.56 9.74 -40.89
N HIS A 628 -24.15 10.12 -42.10
CA HIS A 628 -24.41 9.35 -43.31
C HIS A 628 -23.10 8.89 -43.92
N GLY A 629 -22.97 7.56 -44.02
CA GLY A 629 -21.72 6.87 -44.30
C GLY A 629 -21.06 7.26 -45.62
N LYS A 630 -19.73 7.18 -45.61
CA LYS A 630 -18.94 7.01 -46.83
C LYS A 630 -17.92 5.90 -46.69
N LYS A 631 -17.89 5.15 -47.78
CA LYS A 631 -17.25 3.88 -48.06
C LYS A 631 -15.74 3.85 -47.78
N VAL A 632 -15.30 2.67 -47.36
CA VAL A 632 -13.92 2.16 -47.39
C VAL A 632 -13.27 2.41 -48.77
N PRO A 633 -12.05 2.99 -48.83
CA PRO A 633 -11.22 2.88 -50.02
C PRO A 633 -10.42 1.57 -49.98
N THR A 634 -10.60 0.79 -51.03
CA THR A 634 -9.84 -0.42 -51.35
C THR A 634 -8.37 -0.13 -51.63
N SER A 635 -7.54 -1.13 -51.35
CA SER A 635 -6.14 -1.33 -51.72
C SER A 635 -5.69 -0.66 -53.02
N ASP A 636 -4.65 0.17 -52.93
CA ASP A 636 -3.39 0.02 -53.67
C ASP A 636 -2.55 1.28 -53.47
N GLU A 637 -1.48 1.18 -52.67
CA GLU A 637 -0.19 1.84 -52.96
C GLU A 637 0.87 1.40 -51.94
N LYS A 638 1.98 0.89 -52.47
CA LYS A 638 3.20 0.52 -51.75
C LYS A 638 4.15 1.72 -51.63
N PRO A 639 5.11 1.70 -50.69
CA PRO A 639 5.63 2.87 -50.01
C PRO A 639 6.85 3.51 -50.71
N VAL A 640 7.14 4.77 -50.35
CA VAL A 640 8.43 5.41 -50.62
C VAL A 640 8.98 5.97 -49.30
N TYR A 641 10.04 5.30 -48.83
CA TYR A 641 11.06 5.57 -47.80
C TYR A 641 10.72 6.33 -46.51
#